data_AF-A0AAD9Q2T5-F1
#
_entry.id   AF-A0AAD9Q2T5-F1
#
_cell.length_a   1.000
_cell.length_b   1.000
_cell.length_c   1.000
_cell.angle_alpha   90.00
_cell.angle_beta   90.00
_cell.angle_gamma   90.00
#
_symmetry.space_group_name_H-M   'P 1'
#
loop_
_entity.id
_entity.type
_entity.pdbx_description
1 polymer ?
#
loop_
_entity_poly.entity_id
_entity_poly.type
_entity_poly.pdbx_seq_one_letter_code
_entity_poly.pdbx_strand_id
1 'polypeptide(L)'
;MISLFISLKHVLSVGFLLSSGSCLQESLVKVTEHSRRNGNIVQRKQTTSELTCALLCLRKDGCLSFNYKAKEQCELLSDTAAQFVDGLSNRAGWIYGEIVTSVQWNKNGPPLQITFTTLGASGRTGPQKTTGYQGTPLEGKVTLDKGTQIWIVPTTGRYSITAWGASGGNGKNKGKVEFTEGGKGAKIRGVFKLDAGEKLKILVGQQGMSRPQPVQQPIPGGGGGGTFVIKGHDTPLVIAGGGGGGAAFESGNTSLKGDNGQKTENGTRHGGYSGRGGRRSVSSLQASGGGGYSGNGENSFTSTGGSSFLNGGAGGESKPGISDGGFGGGGAGTGFPGGGGGYSGGGVEKLSNGMKVAGGGGSYNRGAEQENSEGVRNGDGEVMQFGLFDTNENTKIYKAEILKRITSHSLVSCTQNCLSNSLCTSFNYDTLSKSKRFCELYKADGKARLVDERGWVCGHLLKRQKFQRLNVKLGELEMVDAVFSLLLTEEGFKNHAGRYGPNDIAGYEGTTLEHKVKLQGGIQMWQVPRNGSYVIEAWGASGQDSQTEPVRKGGKGAYMKGTFNLTRGTLLQILIGQRGSKGNVGEDLTGGGGGGTFVVLSTGSPLIIAGGGGGGGSLKDESDDGDPGQTTEYGSRYGGHNGFGGEIKVEGEPYGSFEAGAGGGLIGDGESAQIAKGGKSFRNGGVGGNSPSEMHGGFGGGGAGMKYPGAGGGYSGGSVFKKSKTIAGGGGSLNAGADQVKEAGANEGNGRVMISLVRQA
;
A
#
# COMPACT_ATOMS: atom_id res chain seq x y z
N MET A 1 -26.52 9.15 -25.82
CA MET A 1 -27.83 8.63 -25.38
C MET A 1 -27.72 7.12 -25.28
N ILE A 2 -28.14 6.51 -24.16
CA ILE A 2 -28.20 5.06 -23.90
C ILE A 2 -26.87 4.30 -24.04
N SER A 3 -26.37 3.78 -22.91
CA SER A 3 -25.40 2.69 -22.89
C SER A 3 -26.12 1.37 -22.60
N LEU A 4 -26.09 0.42 -23.53
CA LEU A 4 -26.30 -1.03 -23.31
C LEU A 4 -25.25 -1.76 -24.16
N PHE A 5 -24.75 -2.94 -23.84
CA PHE A 5 -24.54 -3.60 -22.54
C PHE A 5 -23.47 -4.68 -22.76
N ILE A 6 -22.77 -5.09 -21.70
CA ILE A 6 -22.24 -6.46 -21.61
C ILE A 6 -22.65 -6.99 -20.24
N SER A 7 -23.42 -8.09 -20.23
CA SER A 7 -23.85 -8.74 -19.00
C SER A 7 -22.72 -9.59 -18.43
N LEU A 8 -22.10 -9.10 -17.36
CA LEU A 8 -21.73 -10.00 -16.27
C LEU A 8 -23.03 -10.33 -15.54
N LYS A 9 -23.42 -11.61 -15.50
CA LYS A 9 -24.78 -12.16 -15.28
C LYS A 9 -25.68 -11.58 -14.17
N HIS A 10 -25.17 -10.70 -13.29
CA HIS A 10 -25.88 -10.14 -12.13
C HIS A 10 -25.63 -8.62 -11.90
N VAL A 11 -25.02 -7.88 -12.83
CA VAL A 11 -24.65 -6.45 -12.61
C VAL A 11 -24.92 -5.58 -13.85
N LEU A 12 -25.37 -4.34 -13.60
CA LEU A 12 -25.87 -3.37 -14.57
C LEU A 12 -25.33 -1.96 -14.22
N SER A 13 -24.65 -1.28 -15.14
CA SER A 13 -24.10 0.08 -14.90
C SER A 13 -24.97 1.15 -15.55
N VAL A 14 -25.28 2.23 -14.81
CA VAL A 14 -26.35 3.17 -15.18
C VAL A 14 -25.95 4.62 -14.84
N GLY A 15 -26.07 5.53 -15.81
CA GLY A 15 -25.73 6.95 -15.64
C GLY A 15 -26.64 7.87 -16.45
N PHE A 16 -26.95 9.06 -15.92
CA PHE A 16 -27.96 9.95 -16.51
C PHE A 16 -27.68 11.44 -16.31
N LEU A 17 -28.17 12.25 -17.25
CA LEU A 17 -28.07 13.71 -17.29
C LEU A 17 -29.49 14.31 -17.30
N LEU A 18 -29.70 15.48 -16.72
CA LEU A 18 -30.84 16.38 -17.01
C LEU A 18 -30.33 17.81 -17.18
N SER A 19 -31.01 18.59 -18.01
CA SER A 19 -30.45 19.81 -18.60
C SER A 19 -30.77 21.08 -17.81
N SER A 20 -29.75 21.66 -17.18
CA SER A 20 -29.31 23.05 -17.46
C SER A 20 -28.13 23.42 -16.54
N GLY A 21 -27.09 24.05 -17.09
CA GLY A 21 -25.94 24.56 -16.35
C GLY A 21 -24.94 23.54 -15.80
N SER A 22 -25.36 22.36 -15.32
CA SER A 22 -24.45 21.42 -14.62
C SER A 22 -24.94 19.96 -14.50
N CYS A 23 -23.99 19.10 -14.08
CA CYS A 23 -24.12 17.75 -13.50
C CYS A 23 -24.15 16.50 -14.42
N LEU A 24 -23.33 15.52 -14.03
CA LEU A 24 -23.47 14.08 -14.28
C LEU A 24 -23.20 13.34 -12.95
N GLN A 25 -23.86 12.20 -12.75
CA GLN A 25 -23.63 11.27 -11.63
C GLN A 25 -23.73 9.83 -12.14
N GLU A 26 -22.91 8.95 -11.58
CA GLU A 26 -22.82 7.52 -11.94
C GLU A 26 -23.32 6.63 -10.78
N SER A 27 -23.88 5.46 -11.08
CA SER A 27 -24.32 4.48 -10.06
C SER A 27 -24.32 3.04 -10.59
N LEU A 28 -24.05 2.10 -9.69
CA LEU A 28 -24.05 0.66 -9.94
C LEU A 28 -25.37 0.03 -9.49
N VAL A 29 -25.89 -0.90 -10.30
CA VAL A 29 -27.10 -1.66 -10.02
C VAL A 29 -26.79 -3.15 -10.06
N LYS A 30 -27.16 -3.89 -9.01
CA LYS A 30 -27.14 -5.36 -9.00
C LYS A 30 -28.47 -5.86 -9.54
N VAL A 31 -28.46 -6.85 -10.43
CA VAL A 31 -29.66 -7.35 -11.11
C VAL A 31 -29.82 -8.85 -10.87
N THR A 32 -31.07 -9.31 -10.78
CA THR A 32 -31.44 -10.71 -10.62
C THR A 32 -32.63 -11.03 -11.52
N GLU A 33 -32.43 -11.95 -12.45
CA GLU A 33 -33.43 -12.38 -13.43
C GLU A 33 -34.44 -13.36 -12.82
N HIS A 34 -35.55 -13.60 -13.52
CA HIS A 34 -36.68 -14.45 -13.11
C HIS A 34 -37.21 -14.11 -11.70
N SER A 35 -37.06 -12.86 -11.26
CA SER A 35 -37.26 -12.46 -9.88
C SER A 35 -38.08 -11.18 -9.81
N ARG A 36 -39.07 -11.15 -8.92
CA ARG A 36 -39.83 -9.95 -8.58
C ARG A 36 -39.94 -9.82 -7.07
N ARG A 37 -39.64 -8.63 -6.55
CA ARG A 37 -39.80 -8.31 -5.14
C ARG A 37 -41.21 -7.80 -4.83
N ASN A 38 -41.80 -8.29 -3.73
CA ASN A 38 -42.91 -7.62 -3.07
C ASN A 38 -42.31 -6.63 -2.06
N GLY A 39 -42.69 -5.36 -2.14
CA GLY A 39 -42.20 -4.28 -1.29
C GLY A 39 -42.99 -3.01 -1.58
N ASN A 40 -42.61 -1.89 -0.96
CA ASN A 40 -43.33 -0.63 -1.11
C ASN A 40 -43.06 0.00 -2.48
N ILE A 41 -44.04 -0.09 -3.38
CA ILE A 41 -43.93 0.41 -4.76
C ILE A 41 -44.28 1.90 -4.81
N VAL A 42 -43.25 2.75 -4.75
CA VAL A 42 -43.37 4.21 -4.79
C VAL A 42 -43.76 4.77 -6.16
N GLN A 43 -43.59 4.01 -7.25
CA GLN A 43 -44.09 4.41 -8.57
C GLN A 43 -44.24 3.22 -9.54
N ARG A 44 -45.16 3.33 -10.51
CA ARG A 44 -45.28 2.43 -11.68
C ARG A 44 -45.17 3.23 -12.98
N LYS A 45 -44.50 2.67 -13.99
CA LYS A 45 -44.43 3.20 -15.37
C LYS A 45 -44.30 2.06 -16.40
N GLN A 46 -44.42 2.38 -17.69
CA GLN A 46 -43.93 1.53 -18.77
C GLN A 46 -42.57 2.04 -19.26
N THR A 47 -41.67 1.12 -19.60
CA THR A 47 -40.33 1.40 -20.14
C THR A 47 -39.96 0.37 -21.19
N THR A 48 -39.07 0.74 -22.12
CA THR A 48 -38.60 -0.14 -23.21
C THR A 48 -37.36 -0.97 -22.88
N SER A 49 -36.69 -0.67 -21.75
CA SER A 49 -35.58 -1.46 -21.21
C SER A 49 -35.52 -1.39 -19.68
N GLU A 50 -34.88 -2.39 -19.09
CA GLU A 50 -34.44 -2.49 -17.69
C GLU A 50 -33.53 -1.31 -17.31
N LEU A 51 -32.61 -0.90 -18.19
CA LEU A 51 -31.84 0.33 -18.01
C LEU A 51 -32.77 1.54 -17.84
N THR A 52 -33.80 1.67 -18.67
CA THR A 52 -34.75 2.79 -18.58
C THR A 52 -35.58 2.76 -17.29
N CYS A 53 -35.78 1.58 -16.69
CA CYS A 53 -36.39 1.45 -15.36
C CYS A 53 -35.42 1.86 -14.24
N ALA A 54 -34.17 1.38 -14.27
CA ALA A 54 -33.10 1.77 -13.35
C ALA A 54 -32.84 3.30 -13.37
N LEU A 55 -32.81 3.87 -14.57
CA LEU A 55 -32.66 5.30 -14.85
C LEU A 55 -33.80 6.16 -14.28
N LEU A 56 -35.00 5.59 -14.07
CA LEU A 56 -36.09 6.27 -13.37
C LEU A 56 -35.94 6.17 -11.85
N CYS A 57 -35.46 5.02 -11.32
CA CYS A 57 -35.16 4.88 -9.89
C CYS A 57 -34.09 5.89 -9.45
N LEU A 58 -32.97 5.98 -10.18
CA LEU A 58 -31.85 6.90 -9.90
C LEU A 58 -32.21 8.40 -9.99
N ARG A 59 -33.40 8.75 -10.52
CA ARG A 59 -33.94 10.11 -10.56
C ARG A 59 -35.07 10.35 -9.55
N LYS A 60 -35.46 9.35 -8.76
CA LYS A 60 -36.59 9.40 -7.84
C LYS A 60 -36.07 9.32 -6.41
N ASP A 61 -36.11 10.45 -5.71
CA ASP A 61 -35.73 10.52 -4.29
C ASP A 61 -36.45 9.44 -3.48
N GLY A 62 -35.67 8.69 -2.70
CA GLY A 62 -36.14 7.55 -1.91
C GLY A 62 -36.29 6.23 -2.67
N CYS A 63 -35.96 6.13 -3.97
CA CYS A 63 -35.94 4.84 -4.68
C CYS A 63 -34.61 4.10 -4.50
N LEU A 64 -34.66 2.85 -4.01
CA LEU A 64 -33.48 2.01 -3.72
C LEU A 64 -33.46 0.69 -4.52
N SER A 65 -34.59 0.29 -5.11
CA SER A 65 -34.67 -0.87 -6.01
C SER A 65 -35.83 -0.74 -7.03
N PHE A 66 -35.87 -1.61 -8.04
CA PHE A 66 -36.94 -1.67 -9.03
C PHE A 66 -37.25 -3.12 -9.45
N ASN A 67 -38.49 -3.34 -9.92
CA ASN A 67 -38.84 -4.51 -10.71
C ASN A 67 -39.11 -4.08 -12.17
N TYR A 68 -38.75 -4.91 -13.14
CA TYR A 68 -39.04 -4.69 -14.56
C TYR A 68 -39.54 -5.99 -15.22
N LYS A 69 -40.56 -5.87 -16.07
CA LYS A 69 -41.02 -6.92 -16.99
C LYS A 69 -41.06 -6.34 -18.40
N ALA A 70 -40.35 -6.97 -19.32
CA ALA A 70 -40.12 -6.46 -20.67
C ALA A 70 -41.43 -6.14 -21.41
N LYS A 71 -41.52 -4.90 -21.95
CA LYS A 71 -42.68 -4.34 -22.65
C LYS A 71 -43.98 -4.19 -21.84
N GLU A 72 -44.02 -4.62 -20.57
CA GLU A 72 -45.24 -4.60 -19.76
C GLU A 72 -45.20 -3.55 -18.63
N GLN A 73 -44.19 -3.59 -17.75
CA GLN A 73 -44.18 -2.72 -16.56
C GLN A 73 -42.80 -2.53 -15.92
N CYS A 74 -42.59 -1.34 -15.37
CA CYS A 74 -41.53 -0.94 -14.45
C CYS A 74 -42.17 -0.52 -13.12
N GLU A 75 -41.71 -1.08 -12.01
CA GLU A 75 -42.12 -0.76 -10.63
C GLU A 75 -40.89 -0.21 -9.89
N LEU A 76 -41.00 0.96 -9.24
CA LEU A 76 -39.95 1.56 -8.43
C LEU A 76 -40.25 1.32 -6.95
N LEU A 77 -39.24 0.96 -6.14
CA LEU A 77 -39.38 0.56 -4.75
C LEU A 77 -38.44 1.34 -3.82
N SER A 78 -38.89 1.61 -2.58
CA SER A 78 -38.12 2.39 -1.59
C SER A 78 -37.14 1.59 -0.74
N ASP A 79 -37.15 0.26 -0.82
CA ASP A 79 -36.64 -0.60 0.25
C ASP A 79 -35.41 -1.40 -0.20
N THR A 80 -34.40 -1.57 0.67
CA THR A 80 -33.23 -2.44 0.39
C THR A 80 -33.52 -3.90 0.75
N ALA A 81 -32.77 -4.84 0.19
CA ALA A 81 -32.97 -6.29 0.44
C ALA A 81 -32.87 -6.69 1.93
N ALA A 82 -32.25 -5.88 2.78
CA ALA A 82 -32.04 -6.19 4.20
C ALA A 82 -33.19 -5.79 5.14
N GLN A 83 -34.27 -5.17 4.65
CA GLN A 83 -35.23 -4.45 5.50
C GLN A 83 -36.56 -5.16 5.84
N PHE A 84 -36.88 -6.33 5.25
CA PHE A 84 -38.05 -7.14 5.64
C PHE A 84 -37.84 -8.64 5.34
N VAL A 85 -38.66 -9.50 5.95
CA VAL A 85 -38.47 -10.96 6.01
C VAL A 85 -38.82 -11.70 4.71
N ASP A 86 -39.69 -11.15 3.86
CA ASP A 86 -40.10 -11.80 2.60
C ASP A 86 -39.03 -11.68 1.49
N GLY A 87 -38.62 -12.83 0.97
CA GLY A 87 -37.60 -12.95 -0.08
C GLY A 87 -38.07 -12.60 -1.49
N LEU A 88 -37.14 -12.68 -2.45
CA LEU A 88 -37.44 -12.49 -3.87
C LEU A 88 -38.37 -13.61 -4.38
N SER A 89 -39.56 -13.24 -4.87
CA SER A 89 -40.46 -14.22 -5.47
C SER A 89 -39.97 -14.60 -6.87
N ASN A 90 -39.72 -15.88 -7.09
CA ASN A 90 -39.38 -16.40 -8.42
C ASN A 90 -40.60 -16.24 -9.33
N ARG A 91 -40.47 -15.39 -10.36
CA ARG A 91 -41.49 -15.10 -11.36
C ARG A 91 -40.81 -14.95 -12.72
N ALA A 92 -40.98 -15.95 -13.58
CA ALA A 92 -40.41 -15.94 -14.92
C ALA A 92 -40.79 -14.67 -15.70
N GLY A 93 -39.82 -14.11 -16.44
CA GLY A 93 -39.97 -12.88 -17.21
C GLY A 93 -39.85 -11.57 -16.42
N TRP A 94 -39.73 -11.62 -15.08
CA TRP A 94 -39.43 -10.44 -14.25
C TRP A 94 -37.92 -10.33 -13.96
N ILE A 95 -37.48 -9.09 -13.77
CA ILE A 95 -36.11 -8.72 -13.42
C ILE A 95 -36.19 -7.79 -12.18
N TYR A 96 -35.46 -8.11 -11.12
CA TYR A 96 -35.26 -7.24 -9.96
C TYR A 96 -33.90 -6.53 -10.07
N GLY A 97 -33.85 -5.23 -9.74
CA GLY A 97 -32.63 -4.43 -9.70
C GLY A 97 -32.50 -3.64 -8.41
N GLU A 98 -31.35 -3.73 -7.74
CA GLU A 98 -31.02 -3.07 -6.47
C GLU A 98 -29.88 -2.06 -6.68
N ILE A 99 -30.05 -0.84 -6.16
CA ILE A 99 -29.03 0.22 -6.28
C ILE A 99 -27.95 0.01 -5.20
N VAL A 100 -26.73 -0.29 -5.62
CA VAL A 100 -25.67 -0.80 -4.71
C VAL A 100 -24.91 0.32 -3.97
N THR A 101 -25.09 1.57 -4.39
CA THR A 101 -24.35 2.78 -3.95
C THR A 101 -22.86 2.78 -4.33
N SER A 102 -22.12 3.82 -3.91
CA SER A 102 -20.87 4.27 -4.53
C SER A 102 -19.60 3.88 -3.76
N VAL A 103 -18.45 3.96 -4.48
CA VAL A 103 -17.04 3.90 -4.01
C VAL A 103 -16.36 2.53 -4.01
N GLN A 104 -15.37 2.38 -4.89
CA GLN A 104 -13.97 2.02 -4.59
C GLN A 104 -13.10 2.43 -5.79
N TRP A 105 -11.82 2.80 -5.57
CA TRP A 105 -10.95 3.43 -6.59
C TRP A 105 -9.75 2.54 -6.97
N ASN A 106 -9.49 2.39 -8.29
CA ASN A 106 -8.20 2.16 -8.99
C ASN A 106 -8.49 1.59 -10.41
N LYS A 107 -7.70 1.77 -11.46
CA LYS A 107 -6.50 2.59 -11.76
C LYS A 107 -6.39 2.69 -13.29
N ASN A 108 -5.83 3.79 -13.83
CA ASN A 108 -4.93 3.81 -15.02
C ASN A 108 -4.46 5.24 -15.38
N GLY A 109 -4.15 6.00 -14.34
CA GLY A 109 -3.54 7.33 -14.40
C GLY A 109 -3.49 7.88 -12.97
N PRO A 110 -2.34 8.34 -12.46
CA PRO A 110 -2.33 9.05 -11.19
C PRO A 110 -3.05 10.38 -11.40
N PRO A 111 -4.07 10.72 -10.59
CA PRO A 111 -4.49 12.12 -10.50
C PRO A 111 -3.34 12.93 -9.87
N LEU A 112 -3.39 14.26 -9.95
CA LEU A 112 -2.35 15.15 -9.40
C LEU A 112 -2.14 14.94 -7.88
N GLN A 113 -1.14 14.13 -7.50
CA GLN A 113 -0.84 13.88 -6.08
C GLN A 113 -0.13 15.09 -5.46
N ILE A 114 -0.70 15.59 -4.37
CA ILE A 114 -0.14 16.68 -3.56
C ILE A 114 -0.03 16.17 -2.13
N THR A 115 1.18 16.20 -1.55
CA THR A 115 1.47 15.74 -0.19
C THR A 115 1.96 16.87 0.69
N PHE A 116 1.37 17.03 1.89
CA PHE A 116 1.84 17.95 2.93
C PHE A 116 2.52 17.18 4.08
N THR A 117 3.62 17.70 4.60
CA THR A 117 4.46 17.09 5.64
C THR A 117 4.79 18.09 6.76
N THR A 118 5.55 17.67 7.76
CA THR A 118 6.09 18.54 8.82
C THR A 118 7.21 19.48 8.34
N LEU A 119 7.58 19.45 7.06
CA LEU A 119 8.66 20.26 6.47
C LEU A 119 10.02 20.11 7.19
N GLY A 120 10.23 18.97 7.87
CA GLY A 120 11.44 18.66 8.65
C GLY A 120 11.48 19.28 10.06
N ALA A 121 10.39 19.92 10.52
CA ALA A 121 10.27 20.38 11.90
C ALA A 121 9.86 19.23 12.84
N SER A 122 10.26 19.32 14.11
CA SER A 122 10.00 18.29 15.13
C SER A 122 9.81 18.91 16.52
N GLY A 123 9.25 18.14 17.45
CA GLY A 123 8.93 18.60 18.80
C GLY A 123 7.72 19.54 18.86
N ARG A 124 7.76 20.55 19.74
CA ARG A 124 6.60 21.34 20.18
C ARG A 124 6.00 22.32 19.16
N THR A 125 6.80 22.82 18.23
CA THR A 125 6.47 23.93 17.32
C THR A 125 6.56 23.49 15.87
N GLY A 126 5.64 23.96 15.04
CA GLY A 126 5.62 23.65 13.61
C GLY A 126 6.71 24.36 12.80
N PRO A 127 6.77 24.07 11.49
CA PRO A 127 7.82 24.56 10.60
C PRO A 127 7.84 26.08 10.42
N GLN A 128 9.04 26.61 10.25
CA GLN A 128 9.30 28.05 10.07
C GLN A 128 9.71 28.42 8.63
N LYS A 129 9.88 27.43 7.74
CA LYS A 129 10.30 27.58 6.34
C LYS A 129 9.60 26.55 5.46
N THR A 130 9.29 26.91 4.22
CA THR A 130 8.64 26.04 3.22
C THR A 130 9.61 25.40 2.22
N THR A 131 10.93 25.47 2.47
CA THR A 131 11.99 24.97 1.58
C THR A 131 11.88 23.47 1.29
N GLY A 132 11.29 22.68 2.20
CA GLY A 132 10.99 21.25 1.97
C GLY A 132 9.96 20.97 0.85
N TYR A 133 9.37 22.00 0.24
CA TYR A 133 8.51 21.90 -0.95
C TYR A 133 9.15 22.36 -2.26
N GLN A 134 10.44 22.72 -2.27
CA GLN A 134 11.15 23.05 -3.52
C GLN A 134 11.19 21.83 -4.47
N GLY A 135 10.90 22.04 -5.76
CA GLY A 135 10.76 20.98 -6.76
C GLY A 135 9.47 20.15 -6.65
N THR A 136 8.52 20.51 -5.77
CA THR A 136 7.25 19.77 -5.58
C THR A 136 6.05 20.53 -6.16
N PRO A 137 4.86 19.90 -6.33
CA PRO A 137 3.63 20.59 -6.68
C PRO A 137 3.20 21.71 -5.72
N LEU A 138 3.79 21.81 -4.52
CA LEU A 138 3.52 22.86 -3.51
C LEU A 138 4.50 24.04 -3.56
N GLU A 139 5.55 24.00 -4.38
CA GLU A 139 6.52 25.09 -4.46
C GLU A 139 5.85 26.44 -4.77
N GLY A 140 6.12 27.45 -3.95
CA GLY A 140 5.53 28.79 -4.06
C GLY A 140 4.02 28.89 -3.76
N LYS A 141 3.34 27.79 -3.39
CA LYS A 141 1.87 27.74 -3.20
C LYS A 141 1.43 27.55 -1.74
N VAL A 142 2.39 27.47 -0.82
CA VAL A 142 2.14 27.34 0.63
C VAL A 142 2.80 28.50 1.37
N THR A 143 2.05 29.12 2.27
CA THR A 143 2.58 30.06 3.27
C THR A 143 2.43 29.48 4.68
N LEU A 144 3.10 30.07 5.68
CA LEU A 144 3.10 29.58 7.06
C LEU A 144 2.53 30.64 8.01
N ASP A 145 1.65 30.21 8.91
CA ASP A 145 1.19 30.96 10.08
C ASP A 145 1.44 30.10 11.34
N LYS A 146 2.44 30.48 12.14
CA LYS A 146 2.84 29.79 13.39
C LYS A 146 3.05 28.27 13.24
N GLY A 147 3.53 27.82 12.07
CA GLY A 147 3.73 26.41 11.74
C GLY A 147 2.53 25.72 11.07
N THR A 148 1.36 26.35 11.06
CA THR A 148 0.22 25.93 10.22
C THR A 148 0.46 26.35 8.77
N GLN A 149 0.23 25.44 7.84
CA GLN A 149 0.43 25.65 6.42
C GLN A 149 -0.86 26.15 5.77
N ILE A 150 -0.79 27.27 5.05
CA ILE A 150 -1.93 27.86 4.34
C ILE A 150 -1.79 27.56 2.86
N TRP A 151 -2.79 26.88 2.29
CA TRP A 151 -2.86 26.51 0.89
C TRP A 151 -4.17 27.01 0.26
N ILE A 152 -4.12 27.43 -1.00
CA ILE A 152 -5.28 27.92 -1.75
C ILE A 152 -5.68 26.85 -2.77
N VAL A 153 -6.95 26.44 -2.74
CA VAL A 153 -7.55 25.49 -3.69
C VAL A 153 -7.46 26.05 -5.11
N PRO A 154 -6.74 25.41 -6.04
CA PRO A 154 -6.45 25.98 -7.36
C PRO A 154 -7.62 25.83 -8.35
N THR A 155 -8.54 24.88 -8.12
CA THR A 155 -9.66 24.55 -9.01
C THR A 155 -10.84 24.02 -8.20
N THR A 156 -12.08 24.30 -8.60
CA THR A 156 -13.26 23.64 -8.01
C THR A 156 -13.25 22.15 -8.33
N GLY A 157 -13.56 21.30 -7.36
CA GLY A 157 -13.61 19.85 -7.57
C GLY A 157 -13.97 19.02 -6.33
N ARG A 158 -14.07 17.69 -6.52
CA ARG A 158 -14.06 16.72 -5.42
C ARG A 158 -12.61 16.37 -5.09
N TYR A 159 -12.25 16.50 -3.82
CA TYR A 159 -10.93 16.21 -3.30
C TYR A 159 -11.00 15.10 -2.24
N SER A 160 -10.31 13.99 -2.52
CA SER A 160 -10.03 12.94 -1.55
C SER A 160 -8.88 13.39 -0.65
N ILE A 161 -9.20 13.81 0.57
CA ILE A 161 -8.22 14.26 1.58
C ILE A 161 -8.01 13.10 2.55
N THR A 162 -6.77 12.63 2.67
CA THR A 162 -6.33 11.71 3.73
C THR A 162 -5.40 12.44 4.67
N ALA A 163 -5.62 12.36 5.97
CA ALA A 163 -4.77 12.92 7.02
C ALA A 163 -4.30 11.81 7.98
N TRP A 164 -3.04 11.90 8.43
CA TRP A 164 -2.44 10.99 9.41
C TRP A 164 -1.99 11.78 10.64
N GLY A 165 -2.41 11.39 11.84
CA GLY A 165 -1.90 11.94 13.10
C GLY A 165 -0.51 11.38 13.43
N ALA A 166 0.22 12.01 14.34
CA ALA A 166 1.56 11.56 14.73
C ALA A 166 1.54 10.58 15.91
N SER A 167 2.59 9.76 16.05
CA SER A 167 2.74 8.87 17.20
C SER A 167 3.21 9.61 18.47
N GLY A 168 2.98 9.01 19.63
CA GLY A 168 3.62 9.42 20.87
C GLY A 168 5.13 9.20 20.85
N GLY A 169 5.79 9.74 21.87
CA GLY A 169 7.17 9.38 22.23
C GLY A 169 7.21 8.06 23.00
N ASN A 170 8.33 7.33 22.87
CA ASN A 170 8.58 6.11 23.63
C ASN A 170 9.24 6.45 24.98
N GLY A 171 8.66 5.97 26.09
CA GLY A 171 9.30 6.09 27.41
C GLY A 171 10.46 5.11 27.55
N LYS A 172 11.49 5.44 28.34
CA LYS A 172 12.80 4.77 28.40
C LYS A 172 13.20 4.40 29.84
N ASN A 173 13.90 3.27 29.99
CA ASN A 173 14.52 2.84 31.24
C ASN A 173 15.86 3.57 31.50
N LYS A 174 16.32 3.57 32.76
CA LYS A 174 17.65 4.05 33.19
C LYS A 174 18.74 3.13 32.64
N GLY A 175 19.51 3.62 31.66
CA GLY A 175 20.75 2.96 31.20
C GLY A 175 20.55 1.65 30.42
N LYS A 176 19.36 1.40 29.87
CA LYS A 176 19.02 0.21 29.07
C LYS A 176 18.21 0.55 27.83
N VAL A 177 18.20 -0.37 26.87
CA VAL A 177 17.43 -0.28 25.60
C VAL A 177 15.94 -0.62 25.79
N GLU A 178 15.52 -1.02 27.00
CA GLU A 178 14.12 -1.26 27.37
C GLU A 178 13.30 0.04 27.27
N PHE A 179 12.37 0.10 26.31
CA PHE A 179 11.45 1.22 26.11
C PHE A 179 9.99 0.77 26.07
N THR A 180 9.08 1.67 26.47
CA THR A 180 7.63 1.46 26.42
C THR A 180 7.07 2.32 25.29
N GLU A 181 6.41 1.71 24.31
CA GLU A 181 6.00 2.39 23.07
C GLU A 181 4.97 3.50 23.31
N GLY A 182 5.12 4.62 22.60
CA GLY A 182 4.04 5.58 22.39
C GLY A 182 2.96 5.00 21.48
N GLY A 183 1.72 5.44 21.68
CA GLY A 183 0.61 5.11 20.81
C GLY A 183 0.83 5.63 19.39
N LYS A 184 0.30 4.91 18.41
CA LYS A 184 0.37 5.27 16.98
C LYS A 184 -0.72 6.29 16.61
N GLY A 185 -0.47 7.14 15.63
CA GLY A 185 -1.45 8.11 15.13
C GLY A 185 -2.57 7.47 14.28
N ALA A 186 -3.74 8.10 14.24
CA ALA A 186 -4.87 7.69 13.40
C ALA A 186 -4.66 8.03 11.92
N LYS A 187 -5.40 7.36 11.02
CA LYS A 187 -5.63 7.76 9.62
C LYS A 187 -7.10 8.13 9.45
N ILE A 188 -7.35 9.27 8.84
CA ILE A 188 -8.69 9.77 8.54
C ILE A 188 -8.75 10.22 7.08
N ARG A 189 -9.55 9.56 6.25
CA ARG A 189 -9.80 9.92 4.84
C ARG A 189 -11.25 10.30 4.65
N GLY A 190 -11.50 11.39 3.92
CA GLY A 190 -12.83 11.77 3.45
C GLY A 190 -12.76 12.50 2.10
N VAL A 191 -13.88 12.51 1.38
CA VAL A 191 -14.02 13.23 0.10
C VAL A 191 -14.91 14.44 0.28
N PHE A 192 -14.40 15.59 -0.15
CA PHE A 192 -15.00 16.92 0.03
C PHE A 192 -15.18 17.60 -1.32
N LYS A 193 -16.26 18.37 -1.51
CA LYS A 193 -16.28 19.40 -2.56
C LYS A 193 -15.56 20.64 -2.00
N LEU A 194 -14.55 21.11 -2.72
CA LEU A 194 -13.93 22.42 -2.49
C LEU A 194 -14.06 23.26 -3.76
N ASP A 195 -14.12 24.57 -3.59
CA ASP A 195 -14.26 25.55 -4.66
C ASP A 195 -12.94 26.33 -4.86
N ALA A 196 -12.68 26.80 -6.08
CA ALA A 196 -11.43 27.52 -6.40
C ALA A 196 -11.29 28.80 -5.57
N GLY A 197 -10.07 29.08 -5.09
CA GLY A 197 -9.77 30.22 -4.22
C GLY A 197 -10.02 29.98 -2.72
N GLU A 198 -10.63 28.86 -2.33
CA GLU A 198 -10.82 28.53 -0.92
C GLU A 198 -9.49 28.29 -0.21
N LYS A 199 -9.34 28.81 1.01
CA LYS A 199 -8.16 28.62 1.85
C LYS A 199 -8.34 27.40 2.75
N LEU A 200 -7.35 26.50 2.74
CA LEU A 200 -7.19 25.45 3.74
C LEU A 200 -6.05 25.81 4.71
N LYS A 201 -6.33 25.71 6.01
CA LYS A 201 -5.33 25.65 7.08
C LYS A 201 -4.99 24.17 7.29
N ILE A 202 -3.72 23.81 7.14
CA ILE A 202 -3.20 22.45 7.23
C ILE A 202 -2.13 22.41 8.31
N LEU A 203 -2.44 21.79 9.44
CA LEU A 203 -1.48 21.57 10.53
C LEU A 203 -1.09 20.09 10.51
N VAL A 204 0.17 19.79 10.22
CA VAL A 204 0.69 18.41 10.22
C VAL A 204 1.30 18.11 11.59
N GLY A 205 0.81 17.06 12.24
CA GLY A 205 1.25 16.67 13.58
C GLY A 205 2.70 16.17 13.59
N GLN A 206 3.42 16.51 14.65
CA GLN A 206 4.80 16.05 14.92
C GLN A 206 4.81 14.98 16.02
N GLN A 207 5.79 14.07 15.98
CA GLN A 207 5.95 13.03 16.99
C GLN A 207 6.21 13.62 18.39
N GLY A 208 5.65 12.99 19.43
CA GLY A 208 5.93 13.33 20.83
C GLY A 208 7.40 13.07 21.21
N MET A 209 8.01 13.96 22.00
CA MET A 209 9.43 13.91 22.30
C MET A 209 9.79 12.85 23.35
N SER A 210 11.02 12.34 23.27
CA SER A 210 11.63 11.44 24.26
C SER A 210 13.15 11.59 24.23
N ARG A 211 13.72 12.45 25.08
CA ARG A 211 15.13 12.89 24.97
C ARG A 211 16.16 11.73 24.89
N PRO A 212 17.29 11.94 24.19
CA PRO A 212 18.39 10.95 24.10
C PRO A 212 19.50 11.13 25.16
N GLN A 213 19.37 12.11 26.06
CA GLN A 213 20.40 12.42 27.07
C GLN A 213 20.50 11.33 28.17
N PRO A 214 21.68 11.10 28.75
CA PRO A 214 21.90 10.11 29.82
C PRO A 214 21.39 10.61 31.18
N VAL A 215 20.07 10.80 31.29
CA VAL A 215 19.42 11.11 32.57
C VAL A 215 19.40 9.86 33.45
N GLN A 216 19.78 9.99 34.72
CA GLN A 216 19.90 8.86 35.65
C GLN A 216 18.54 8.35 36.21
N GLN A 217 17.43 8.62 35.53
CA GLN A 217 16.06 8.31 35.94
C GLN A 217 15.20 7.89 34.74
N PRO A 218 14.12 7.10 34.94
CA PRO A 218 13.18 6.75 33.88
C PRO A 218 12.51 7.98 33.25
N ILE A 219 12.29 7.95 31.94
CA ILE A 219 11.69 9.06 31.17
C ILE A 219 10.40 8.56 30.50
N PRO A 220 9.20 9.11 30.74
CA PRO A 220 8.01 8.78 29.96
C PRO A 220 8.00 9.56 28.64
N GLY A 221 7.21 9.15 27.65
CA GLY A 221 7.06 9.87 26.38
C GLY A 221 6.10 11.06 26.45
N GLY A 222 6.35 12.09 25.63
CA GLY A 222 5.36 13.10 25.29
C GLY A 222 4.27 12.55 24.35
N GLY A 223 3.10 13.17 24.33
CA GLY A 223 2.02 12.82 23.40
C GLY A 223 2.30 13.30 21.98
N GLY A 224 1.85 12.54 20.99
CA GLY A 224 1.92 12.90 19.56
C GLY A 224 0.88 13.95 19.19
N GLY A 225 1.19 14.81 18.23
CA GLY A 225 0.26 15.80 17.72
C GLY A 225 -0.80 15.23 16.77
N GLY A 226 -1.99 15.82 16.78
CA GLY A 226 -3.00 15.60 15.76
C GLY A 226 -2.69 16.36 14.45
N THR A 227 -3.19 15.85 13.34
CA THR A 227 -3.12 16.50 12.01
C THR A 227 -4.49 17.05 11.63
N PHE A 228 -4.56 18.32 11.24
CA PHE A 228 -5.80 19.07 11.02
C PHE A 228 -5.86 19.62 9.60
N VAL A 229 -6.99 19.44 8.91
CA VAL A 229 -7.31 20.11 7.64
C VAL A 229 -8.61 20.88 7.81
N ILE A 230 -8.49 22.20 7.92
CA ILE A 230 -9.59 23.12 8.25
C ILE A 230 -9.82 24.08 7.08
N LYS A 231 -11.06 24.21 6.64
CA LYS A 231 -11.50 25.12 5.57
C LYS A 231 -11.86 26.50 6.14
N GLY A 232 -11.39 27.55 5.47
CA GLY A 232 -11.68 28.94 5.83
C GLY A 232 -11.09 29.33 7.18
N HIS A 233 -11.91 29.91 8.05
CA HIS A 233 -11.50 30.21 9.43
C HIS A 233 -11.54 28.94 10.30
N ASP A 234 -12.73 28.38 10.54
CA ASP A 234 -12.95 27.36 11.57
C ASP A 234 -13.88 26.20 11.13
N THR A 235 -13.83 25.73 9.87
CA THR A 235 -14.62 24.56 9.42
C THR A 235 -13.76 23.31 9.26
N PRO A 236 -13.76 22.35 10.20
CA PRO A 236 -13.01 21.10 10.04
C PRO A 236 -13.50 20.26 8.86
N LEU A 237 -12.57 19.74 8.07
CA LEU A 237 -12.82 18.74 7.04
C LEU A 237 -12.46 17.35 7.58
N VAL A 238 -11.17 17.15 7.86
CA VAL A 238 -10.61 15.99 8.56
C VAL A 238 -9.67 16.44 9.67
N ILE A 239 -9.68 15.72 10.78
CA ILE A 239 -8.70 15.82 11.85
C ILE A 239 -8.35 14.40 12.28
N ALA A 240 -7.07 14.03 12.24
CA ALA A 240 -6.56 12.74 12.67
C ALA A 240 -5.82 12.87 14.01
N GLY A 241 -6.30 12.16 15.03
CA GLY A 241 -5.72 12.17 16.37
C GLY A 241 -4.34 11.53 16.45
N GLY A 242 -3.45 12.14 17.24
CA GLY A 242 -2.15 11.59 17.61
C GLY A 242 -2.22 10.62 18.80
N GLY A 243 -1.22 9.76 18.94
CA GLY A 243 -1.16 8.78 20.03
C GLY A 243 -0.64 9.36 21.36
N GLY A 244 -1.01 8.74 22.48
CA GLY A 244 -0.45 9.06 23.80
C GLY A 244 1.01 8.64 23.93
N GLY A 245 1.76 9.27 24.83
CA GLY A 245 3.14 8.86 25.15
C GLY A 245 3.21 7.49 25.85
N GLY A 246 4.31 6.76 25.68
CA GLY A 246 4.58 5.53 26.43
C GLY A 246 5.02 5.84 27.87
N ALA A 247 4.62 5.01 28.84
CA ALA A 247 5.04 5.18 30.23
C ALA A 247 6.58 5.07 30.40
N ALA A 248 7.10 5.63 31.49
CA ALA A 248 8.48 5.39 31.89
C ALA A 248 8.61 3.93 32.36
N PHE A 249 9.66 3.22 31.94
CA PHE A 249 9.81 1.81 32.29
C PHE A 249 10.36 1.66 33.72
N GLU A 250 9.54 1.09 34.60
CA GLU A 250 9.87 0.78 35.99
C GLU A 250 9.81 -0.75 36.21
N SER A 251 10.77 -1.30 36.98
CA SER A 251 10.95 -2.74 37.20
C SER A 251 9.83 -3.43 38.01
N GLY A 252 8.78 -2.70 38.41
CA GLY A 252 7.61 -3.18 39.14
C GLY A 252 6.39 -3.52 38.28
N ASN A 253 6.57 -3.69 36.96
CA ASN A 253 5.49 -4.02 36.01
C ASN A 253 4.39 -2.93 35.88
N THR A 254 4.69 -1.68 36.25
CA THR A 254 3.77 -0.52 36.26
C THR A 254 3.64 0.22 34.92
N SER A 255 4.26 -0.30 33.86
CA SER A 255 4.57 0.43 32.62
C SER A 255 3.63 0.04 31.48
N LEU A 256 2.81 0.98 30.97
CA LEU A 256 1.92 0.75 29.82
C LEU A 256 2.35 1.53 28.58
N LYS A 257 2.03 0.97 27.40
CA LYS A 257 2.11 1.68 26.12
C LYS A 257 1.09 2.82 26.11
N GLY A 258 1.36 3.88 25.36
CA GLY A 258 0.38 4.94 25.12
C GLY A 258 -0.78 4.41 24.28
N ASP A 259 -2.01 4.83 24.57
CA ASP A 259 -3.15 4.48 23.71
C ASP A 259 -2.98 5.14 22.32
N ASN A 260 -3.41 4.43 21.28
CA ASN A 260 -3.41 4.93 19.90
C ASN A 260 -4.34 6.14 19.71
N GLY A 261 -4.01 7.02 18.75
CA GLY A 261 -4.93 8.01 18.22
C GLY A 261 -6.19 7.33 17.69
N GLN A 262 -7.34 7.81 18.14
CA GLN A 262 -8.65 7.17 17.97
C GLN A 262 -9.27 7.51 16.61
N LYS A 263 -10.10 6.62 16.08
CA LYS A 263 -10.92 6.86 14.86
C LYS A 263 -12.23 7.63 15.13
N THR A 264 -12.57 7.86 16.39
CA THR A 264 -13.80 8.52 16.87
C THR A 264 -13.50 9.87 17.52
N GLU A 265 -14.53 10.70 17.76
CA GLU A 265 -14.39 12.09 18.24
C GLU A 265 -13.76 12.26 19.64
N ASN A 266 -13.79 11.24 20.48
CA ASN A 266 -13.35 11.34 21.88
C ASN A 266 -11.92 10.83 22.06
N GLY A 267 -11.15 11.48 22.93
CA GLY A 267 -9.86 10.96 23.39
C GLY A 267 -10.04 9.91 24.49
N THR A 268 -9.06 9.01 24.66
CA THR A 268 -9.08 8.02 25.75
C THR A 268 -8.46 8.54 27.06
N ARG A 269 -8.55 7.76 28.15
CA ARG A 269 -7.89 8.02 29.46
C ARG A 269 -8.26 9.36 30.10
N HIS A 270 -9.54 9.60 30.37
CA HIS A 270 -10.08 10.93 30.71
C HIS A 270 -9.83 11.98 29.59
N GLY A 271 -9.81 11.52 28.35
CA GLY A 271 -9.72 12.39 27.18
C GLY A 271 -10.93 13.32 27.04
N GLY A 272 -10.76 14.34 26.23
CA GLY A 272 -11.81 15.29 25.90
C GLY A 272 -12.86 14.68 24.97
N TYR A 273 -13.93 15.44 24.82
CA TYR A 273 -15.05 15.21 23.91
C TYR A 273 -15.44 16.55 23.27
N SER A 274 -16.09 16.50 22.10
CA SER A 274 -16.66 17.67 21.42
C SER A 274 -15.68 18.86 21.29
N GLY A 275 -14.45 18.59 20.80
CA GLY A 275 -13.45 19.63 20.56
C GLY A 275 -12.51 19.92 21.75
N ARG A 276 -12.76 19.37 22.95
CA ARG A 276 -12.04 19.72 24.18
C ARG A 276 -10.73 18.94 24.34
N GLY A 277 -9.78 19.51 25.09
CA GLY A 277 -8.55 18.82 25.47
C GLY A 277 -8.77 17.74 26.54
N GLY A 278 -7.77 16.88 26.70
CA GLY A 278 -7.77 15.78 27.67
C GLY A 278 -7.50 16.25 29.10
N ARG A 279 -8.02 15.49 30.07
CA ARG A 279 -7.90 15.74 31.51
C ARG A 279 -6.99 14.74 32.19
N ARG A 280 -6.69 14.97 33.47
CA ARG A 280 -5.97 14.04 34.34
C ARG A 280 -6.94 13.35 35.28
N SER A 281 -6.77 12.05 35.48
CA SER A 281 -7.58 11.24 36.43
C SER A 281 -7.59 11.79 37.86
N VAL A 282 -6.46 12.33 38.33
CA VAL A 282 -6.33 13.03 39.61
C VAL A 282 -5.44 14.27 39.48
N SER A 283 -5.71 15.29 40.30
CA SER A 283 -5.06 16.62 40.23
C SER A 283 -3.56 16.60 40.57
N SER A 284 -3.06 15.54 41.21
CA SER A 284 -1.65 15.33 41.57
C SER A 284 -0.79 14.69 40.47
N LEU A 285 -1.36 14.30 39.32
CA LEU A 285 -0.57 13.67 38.24
C LEU A 285 0.45 14.63 37.61
N GLN A 286 1.70 14.16 37.51
CA GLN A 286 2.83 14.83 36.87
C GLN A 286 2.92 14.48 35.37
N ALA A 287 1.91 14.89 34.63
CA ALA A 287 1.85 14.94 33.16
C ALA A 287 0.63 15.74 32.74
N SER A 288 0.52 16.06 31.45
CA SER A 288 -0.54 16.91 30.94
C SER A 288 -1.31 16.28 29.77
N GLY A 289 -2.59 16.67 29.66
CA GLY A 289 -3.45 16.20 28.56
C GLY A 289 -3.05 16.79 27.20
N GLY A 290 -3.49 16.14 26.13
CA GLY A 290 -3.43 16.70 24.78
C GLY A 290 -4.47 17.80 24.56
N GLY A 291 -4.22 18.69 23.61
CA GLY A 291 -5.17 19.67 23.10
C GLY A 291 -6.17 19.03 22.13
N GLY A 292 -7.41 19.53 22.17
CA GLY A 292 -8.42 19.25 21.15
C GLY A 292 -8.41 20.27 20.01
N TYR A 293 -9.48 20.32 19.25
CA TYR A 293 -9.71 21.34 18.23
C TYR A 293 -9.86 22.74 18.86
N SER A 294 -10.66 22.86 19.92
CA SER A 294 -10.99 24.14 20.56
C SER A 294 -10.41 24.28 21.98
N GLY A 295 -10.46 23.22 22.80
CA GLY A 295 -9.98 23.26 24.19
C GLY A 295 -8.53 22.79 24.36
N ASN A 296 -7.72 23.52 25.13
CA ASN A 296 -6.38 23.07 25.53
C ASN A 296 -6.46 21.83 26.45
N GLY A 297 -5.39 21.05 26.48
CA GLY A 297 -5.22 19.97 27.44
C GLY A 297 -4.94 20.48 28.86
N GLU A 298 -5.27 19.68 29.87
CA GLU A 298 -5.11 20.06 31.27
C GLU A 298 -3.63 20.11 31.67
N ASN A 299 -3.21 21.23 32.28
CA ASN A 299 -1.87 21.45 32.85
C ASN A 299 -1.63 20.64 34.13
N SER A 300 -0.37 20.48 34.51
CA SER A 300 0.08 20.00 35.82
C SER A 300 1.05 20.99 36.47
N PHE A 301 1.45 20.71 37.73
CA PHE A 301 2.48 21.48 38.43
C PHE A 301 3.91 21.26 37.87
N THR A 302 4.09 20.35 36.91
CA THR A 302 5.38 20.00 36.28
C THR A 302 5.40 20.16 34.75
N SER A 303 4.24 20.39 34.12
CA SER A 303 4.12 20.45 32.66
C SER A 303 2.87 21.21 32.18
N THR A 304 2.91 21.79 30.98
CA THR A 304 1.72 22.34 30.31
C THR A 304 1.07 21.31 29.37
N GLY A 305 -0.24 21.41 29.19
CA GLY A 305 -1.00 20.62 28.23
C GLY A 305 -0.78 21.07 26.79
N GLY A 306 -1.17 20.22 25.85
CA GLY A 306 -1.19 20.60 24.43
C GLY A 306 -2.16 21.76 24.19
N SER A 307 -1.70 22.78 23.45
CA SER A 307 -2.57 23.85 22.98
C SER A 307 -3.52 23.32 21.90
N SER A 308 -4.75 23.81 21.90
CA SER A 308 -5.74 23.45 20.88
C SER A 308 -5.35 23.99 19.50
N PHE A 309 -5.97 23.47 18.43
CA PHE A 309 -5.78 24.01 17.08
C PHE A 309 -6.11 25.51 17.01
N LEU A 310 -7.21 25.95 17.64
CA LEU A 310 -7.58 27.37 17.68
C LEU A 310 -6.54 28.24 18.43
N ASN A 311 -5.80 27.66 19.38
CA ASN A 311 -4.68 28.28 20.09
C ASN A 311 -3.31 28.00 19.43
N GLY A 312 -3.30 27.63 18.14
CA GLY A 312 -2.08 27.45 17.34
C GLY A 312 -1.40 26.08 17.47
N GLY A 313 -2.00 25.12 18.17
CA GLY A 313 -1.58 23.71 18.16
C GLY A 313 -0.21 23.39 18.77
N ALA A 314 0.39 24.31 19.53
CA ALA A 314 1.67 24.08 20.19
C ALA A 314 1.62 22.87 21.14
N GLY A 315 2.66 22.03 21.09
CA GLY A 315 2.82 20.90 22.01
C GLY A 315 3.11 21.35 23.45
N GLY A 316 2.65 20.56 24.43
CA GLY A 316 2.85 20.82 25.85
C GLY A 316 4.33 20.86 26.26
N GLU A 317 4.64 21.57 27.33
CA GLU A 317 6.00 21.82 27.82
C GLU A 317 6.30 21.08 29.11
N SER A 318 7.43 20.39 29.16
CA SER A 318 7.94 19.72 30.35
C SER A 318 9.04 20.56 31.02
N LYS A 319 9.13 20.49 32.36
CA LYS A 319 10.30 20.97 33.11
C LYS A 319 11.60 20.43 32.47
N PRO A 320 12.65 21.26 32.39
CA PRO A 320 13.52 21.53 31.25
C PRO A 320 13.53 20.55 30.05
N GLY A 321 12.42 20.45 29.32
CA GLY A 321 12.31 19.85 27.98
C GLY A 321 12.59 18.35 27.89
N ILE A 322 12.29 17.59 28.95
CA ILE A 322 12.49 16.15 29.07
C ILE A 322 11.69 15.38 28.00
N SER A 323 10.37 15.60 27.95
CA SER A 323 9.39 14.83 27.17
C SER A 323 8.20 15.69 26.74
N ASP A 324 8.53 16.69 25.93
CA ASP A 324 7.59 17.63 25.35
C ASP A 324 6.58 16.97 24.40
N GLY A 325 5.37 17.54 24.35
CA GLY A 325 4.36 17.11 23.39
C GLY A 325 4.70 17.55 21.96
N GLY A 326 4.23 16.78 20.98
CA GLY A 326 4.37 17.12 19.56
C GLY A 326 3.45 18.28 19.15
N PHE A 327 3.92 19.10 18.20
CA PHE A 327 3.10 20.10 17.49
C PHE A 327 1.88 19.42 16.85
N GLY A 328 0.72 20.07 16.92
CA GLY A 328 -0.60 19.42 16.78
C GLY A 328 -1.26 19.11 18.13
N GLY A 329 -0.82 19.76 19.21
CA GLY A 329 -1.46 19.68 20.53
C GLY A 329 -1.16 18.41 21.33
N GLY A 330 -0.03 17.73 21.14
CA GLY A 330 0.41 16.69 22.07
C GLY A 330 0.66 17.27 23.47
N GLY A 331 0.34 16.54 24.54
CA GLY A 331 0.63 16.91 25.93
C GLY A 331 2.04 16.50 26.36
N ALA A 332 2.63 17.20 27.33
CA ALA A 332 3.94 16.85 27.89
C ALA A 332 3.86 15.76 28.97
N GLY A 333 4.86 14.88 29.00
CA GLY A 333 5.10 13.92 30.08
C GLY A 333 6.19 14.42 31.05
N THR A 334 6.10 14.02 32.32
CA THR A 334 7.20 14.22 33.30
C THR A 334 7.38 13.01 34.23
N GLY A 335 6.47 12.78 35.19
CA GLY A 335 6.42 11.54 35.99
C GLY A 335 5.44 10.48 35.44
N PHE A 336 4.57 10.91 34.52
CA PHE A 336 3.60 10.14 33.74
C PHE A 336 3.76 10.52 32.25
N PRO A 337 3.25 9.70 31.30
CA PRO A 337 3.21 10.07 29.88
C PRO A 337 2.20 11.17 29.56
N GLY A 338 2.45 11.91 28.47
CA GLY A 338 1.55 12.98 27.97
C GLY A 338 0.49 12.47 26.99
N GLY A 339 -0.71 13.04 27.04
CA GLY A 339 -1.84 12.66 26.17
C GLY A 339 -1.70 13.15 24.72
N GLY A 340 -2.21 12.39 23.74
CA GLY A 340 -2.16 12.75 22.31
C GLY A 340 -3.09 13.91 21.93
N GLY A 341 -2.67 14.75 20.99
CA GLY A 341 -3.51 15.84 20.44
C GLY A 341 -4.50 15.34 19.38
N GLY A 342 -5.57 16.09 19.10
CA GLY A 342 -6.54 15.69 18.09
C GLY A 342 -7.75 16.62 17.98
N TYR A 343 -8.87 16.11 17.44
CA TYR A 343 -10.15 16.82 17.52
C TYR A 343 -10.61 16.95 18.98
N SER A 344 -10.45 15.89 19.77
CA SER A 344 -10.43 15.98 21.23
C SER A 344 -9.10 15.45 21.75
N GLY A 345 -8.55 16.01 22.81
CA GLY A 345 -7.26 15.58 23.34
C GLY A 345 -7.36 14.30 24.18
N GLY A 346 -6.36 13.42 24.10
CA GLY A 346 -6.19 12.30 25.02
C GLY A 346 -5.79 12.78 26.42
N GLY A 347 -6.27 12.11 27.47
CA GLY A 347 -5.97 12.46 28.86
C GLY A 347 -4.85 11.62 29.47
N VAL A 348 -4.75 11.61 30.81
CA VAL A 348 -3.77 10.81 31.56
C VAL A 348 -4.43 10.10 32.75
N GLU A 349 -4.24 8.77 32.82
CA GLU A 349 -4.85 7.90 33.83
C GLU A 349 -3.78 7.22 34.70
N LYS A 350 -4.05 7.16 36.01
CA LYS A 350 -3.40 6.23 36.94
C LYS A 350 -4.42 5.15 37.31
N LEU A 351 -4.14 3.90 36.95
CA LEU A 351 -5.01 2.77 37.24
C LEU A 351 -4.94 2.37 38.73
N SER A 352 -5.95 1.63 39.20
CA SER A 352 -6.07 1.18 40.60
C SER A 352 -4.89 0.30 41.07
N ASN A 353 -4.28 -0.45 40.14
CA ASN A 353 -3.06 -1.23 40.37
C ASN A 353 -1.76 -0.40 40.34
N GLY A 354 -1.85 0.93 40.22
CA GLY A 354 -0.71 1.84 40.18
C GLY A 354 -0.10 2.08 38.80
N MET A 355 -0.53 1.37 37.75
CA MET A 355 -0.03 1.57 36.38
C MET A 355 -0.29 2.99 35.84
N LYS A 356 0.59 3.44 34.95
CA LYS A 356 0.60 4.79 34.35
C LYS A 356 0.29 4.70 32.85
N VAL A 357 -0.69 5.45 32.34
CA VAL A 357 -1.03 5.44 30.90
C VAL A 357 -1.54 6.81 30.41
N ALA A 358 -1.24 7.13 29.15
CA ALA A 358 -1.75 8.30 28.45
C ALA A 358 -2.69 7.91 27.30
N GLY A 359 -3.74 8.72 27.12
CA GLY A 359 -4.73 8.52 26.07
C GLY A 359 -4.28 9.05 24.72
N GLY A 360 -4.80 8.46 23.65
CA GLY A 360 -4.72 9.02 22.31
C GLY A 360 -5.79 10.09 22.08
N GLY A 361 -5.52 11.02 21.15
CA GLY A 361 -6.47 12.03 20.72
C GLY A 361 -7.59 11.44 19.85
N GLY A 362 -8.77 12.05 19.93
CA GLY A 362 -9.90 11.82 19.04
C GLY A 362 -9.69 12.38 17.63
N SER A 363 -10.45 11.85 16.67
CA SER A 363 -10.46 12.25 15.26
C SER A 363 -11.83 12.76 14.82
N TYR A 364 -11.87 13.53 13.73
CA TYR A 364 -13.09 14.08 13.15
C TYR A 364 -13.08 13.96 11.63
N ASN A 365 -14.23 13.65 11.03
CA ASN A 365 -14.37 13.55 9.58
C ASN A 365 -15.77 13.96 9.12
N ARG A 366 -15.85 15.00 8.30
CA ARG A 366 -17.11 15.50 7.69
C ARG A 366 -17.24 15.14 6.21
N GLY A 367 -16.34 14.31 5.69
CA GLY A 367 -16.31 13.92 4.28
C GLY A 367 -17.33 12.84 3.95
N ALA A 368 -17.65 12.71 2.66
CA ALA A 368 -18.21 11.47 2.13
C ALA A 368 -17.10 10.40 2.02
N GLU A 369 -17.46 9.15 1.70
CA GLU A 369 -16.50 8.10 1.32
C GLU A 369 -15.44 7.81 2.41
N GLN A 370 -15.84 7.79 3.68
CA GLN A 370 -14.89 7.81 4.80
C GLN A 370 -14.10 6.50 4.99
N GLU A 371 -12.80 6.61 5.21
CA GLU A 371 -11.96 5.54 5.76
C GLU A 371 -11.24 6.05 7.00
N ASN A 372 -11.66 5.59 8.19
CA ASN A 372 -11.14 6.01 9.47
C ASN A 372 -10.54 4.81 10.21
N SER A 373 -9.24 4.81 10.51
CA SER A 373 -8.56 3.74 11.26
C SER A 373 -7.69 4.29 12.38
N GLU A 374 -7.77 3.67 13.56
CA GLU A 374 -6.95 4.03 14.71
C GLU A 374 -5.54 3.44 14.60
N GLY A 375 -4.54 4.11 15.20
CA GLY A 375 -3.25 3.49 15.50
C GLY A 375 -2.42 2.94 14.33
N VAL A 376 -2.39 3.63 13.18
CA VAL A 376 -1.70 3.15 11.96
C VAL A 376 -0.42 3.92 11.60
N ARG A 377 -0.14 5.09 12.18
CA ARG A 377 1.05 5.91 11.88
C ARG A 377 2.09 5.84 13.01
N ASN A 378 3.32 5.44 12.67
CA ASN A 378 4.53 5.73 13.46
C ASN A 378 5.17 7.04 12.94
N GLY A 379 5.75 7.84 13.84
CA GLY A 379 6.42 9.10 13.48
C GLY A 379 5.45 10.25 13.21
N ASP A 380 5.91 11.23 12.43
CA ASP A 380 5.18 12.44 12.03
C ASP A 380 3.97 12.16 11.12
N GLY A 381 3.00 13.09 11.12
CA GLY A 381 1.80 13.06 10.29
C GLY A 381 2.03 13.42 8.81
N GLU A 382 0.95 13.41 8.02
CA GLU A 382 0.96 13.66 6.57
C GLU A 382 -0.46 13.96 6.03
N VAL A 383 -0.58 14.64 4.87
CA VAL A 383 -1.85 14.85 4.14
C VAL A 383 -1.71 14.61 2.62
N MET A 384 -2.71 14.03 1.91
CA MET A 384 -2.68 13.74 0.45
C MET A 384 -3.96 14.17 -0.35
N GLN A 385 -3.85 14.44 -1.67
CA GLN A 385 -4.91 15.03 -2.56
C GLN A 385 -4.77 14.68 -4.09
N PHE A 386 -5.77 14.94 -4.97
CA PHE A 386 -5.89 14.45 -6.39
C PHE A 386 -6.77 15.30 -7.39
N GLY A 387 -6.56 15.26 -8.75
CA GLY A 387 -7.43 15.86 -9.85
C GLY A 387 -6.86 15.85 -11.32
N LEU A 388 -7.61 16.15 -12.44
CA LEU A 388 -7.04 16.24 -13.85
C LEU A 388 -7.66 17.04 -15.11
N PHE A 389 -8.74 16.66 -15.86
CA PHE A 389 -8.96 16.94 -17.36
C PHE A 389 -10.24 17.74 -17.87
N ASP A 390 -10.34 18.07 -19.19
CA ASP A 390 -11.47 18.76 -19.93
C ASP A 390 -11.71 18.34 -21.45
N THR A 391 -12.97 18.29 -21.96
CA THR A 391 -13.41 17.83 -23.33
C THR A 391 -14.83 18.27 -23.80
N ASN A 392 -15.10 18.37 -25.12
CA ASN A 392 -16.42 18.68 -25.74
C ASN A 392 -16.88 17.67 -26.84
N GLU A 393 -18.19 17.34 -26.90
CA GLU A 393 -18.78 16.43 -27.90
C GLU A 393 -19.54 17.12 -29.05
N ASN A 394 -19.59 16.47 -30.22
CA ASN A 394 -20.13 16.98 -31.50
C ASN A 394 -19.43 18.25 -32.01
N THR A 395 -18.22 18.48 -31.52
CA THR A 395 -17.37 19.63 -31.86
C THR A 395 -16.04 19.14 -32.38
N LYS A 396 -15.51 19.83 -33.39
CA LYS A 396 -14.25 19.52 -34.05
C LYS A 396 -13.35 20.75 -34.14
N ILE A 397 -12.08 20.56 -33.81
CA ILE A 397 -11.03 21.54 -34.02
C ILE A 397 -10.71 21.60 -35.52
N TYR A 398 -10.81 22.78 -36.11
CA TYR A 398 -10.61 23.05 -37.53
C TYR A 398 -9.54 24.12 -37.74
N LYS A 399 -8.85 24.11 -38.90
CA LYS A 399 -7.75 25.05 -39.26
C LYS A 399 -6.52 25.05 -38.32
N ALA A 400 -6.33 23.99 -37.54
CA ALA A 400 -5.15 23.80 -36.67
C ALA A 400 -4.08 22.89 -37.31
N GLU A 401 -2.82 23.09 -36.93
CA GLU A 401 -1.68 22.24 -37.30
C GLU A 401 -1.83 20.79 -36.79
N ILE A 402 -2.12 19.86 -37.71
CA ILE A 402 -2.20 18.42 -37.44
C ILE A 402 -0.79 17.85 -37.26
N LEU A 403 -0.51 17.33 -36.07
CA LEU A 403 0.73 16.63 -35.73
C LEU A 403 0.73 15.18 -36.21
N LYS A 404 -0.42 14.51 -36.12
CA LYS A 404 -0.60 13.11 -36.49
C LYS A 404 -2.09 12.81 -36.65
N ARG A 405 -2.46 12.08 -37.71
CA ARG A 405 -3.75 11.37 -37.79
C ARG A 405 -3.47 9.88 -37.62
N ILE A 406 -4.23 9.20 -36.78
CA ILE A 406 -4.12 7.76 -36.51
C ILE A 406 -5.50 7.11 -36.48
N THR A 407 -5.60 5.83 -36.79
CA THR A 407 -6.78 5.04 -36.45
C THR A 407 -6.76 4.68 -34.96
N SER A 408 -7.86 4.89 -34.24
CA SER A 408 -7.93 4.69 -32.79
C SER A 408 -9.31 4.16 -32.37
N HIS A 409 -9.34 3.09 -31.60
CA HIS A 409 -10.57 2.35 -31.31
C HIS A 409 -11.47 3.02 -30.25
N SER A 410 -10.93 3.94 -29.45
CA SER A 410 -11.68 4.70 -28.44
C SER A 410 -11.18 6.14 -28.28
N LEU A 411 -12.06 7.01 -27.77
CA LEU A 411 -11.73 8.37 -27.34
C LEU A 411 -10.56 8.39 -26.34
N VAL A 412 -10.51 7.40 -25.44
CA VAL A 412 -9.43 7.22 -24.45
C VAL A 412 -8.09 6.90 -25.12
N SER A 413 -8.08 6.04 -26.14
CA SER A 413 -6.87 5.80 -26.93
C SER A 413 -6.41 7.06 -27.67
N CYS A 414 -7.34 7.93 -28.10
CA CYS A 414 -7.01 9.22 -28.70
C CYS A 414 -6.41 10.21 -27.68
N THR A 415 -6.98 10.33 -26.48
CA THR A 415 -6.45 11.21 -25.41
C THR A 415 -5.05 10.77 -24.98
N GLN A 416 -4.81 9.45 -24.84
CA GLN A 416 -3.50 8.86 -24.54
C GLN A 416 -2.46 9.18 -25.62
N ASN A 417 -2.84 9.13 -26.91
CA ASN A 417 -1.94 9.50 -28.02
C ASN A 417 -1.62 11.01 -28.07
N CYS A 418 -2.50 11.88 -27.55
CA CYS A 418 -2.16 13.28 -27.35
C CYS A 418 -1.22 13.49 -26.15
N LEU A 419 -1.45 12.79 -25.04
CA LEU A 419 -0.59 12.85 -23.85
C LEU A 419 0.86 12.45 -24.16
N SER A 420 1.06 11.35 -24.90
CA SER A 420 2.40 10.85 -25.28
C SER A 420 3.09 11.68 -26.35
N ASN A 421 2.37 12.48 -27.14
CA ASN A 421 2.95 13.40 -28.11
C ASN A 421 3.28 14.74 -27.44
N SER A 422 4.59 15.02 -27.27
CA SER A 422 5.11 16.22 -26.59
C SER A 422 4.73 17.57 -27.22
N LEU A 423 4.23 17.58 -28.46
CA LEU A 423 3.70 18.76 -29.13
C LEU A 423 2.16 18.88 -29.08
N CYS A 424 1.44 17.80 -28.78
CA CYS A 424 -0.02 17.79 -28.81
C CYS A 424 -0.64 18.51 -27.60
N THR A 425 -1.49 19.49 -27.86
CA THR A 425 -2.23 20.25 -26.84
C THR A 425 -3.73 19.96 -26.85
N SER A 426 -4.21 19.33 -27.91
CA SER A 426 -5.63 19.08 -28.13
C SER A 426 -5.82 18.06 -29.24
N PHE A 427 -6.95 17.36 -29.25
CA PHE A 427 -7.25 16.30 -30.24
C PHE A 427 -8.69 16.41 -30.76
N ASN A 428 -8.96 15.73 -31.89
CA ASN A 428 -10.30 15.36 -32.35
C ASN A 428 -10.42 13.83 -32.44
N TYR A 429 -11.63 13.31 -32.25
CA TYR A 429 -11.93 11.89 -32.34
C TYR A 429 -13.27 11.62 -33.04
N ASP A 430 -13.25 10.81 -34.09
CA ASP A 430 -14.45 10.35 -34.82
C ASP A 430 -15.14 9.21 -34.06
N THR A 431 -16.42 9.41 -33.72
CA THR A 431 -17.27 8.45 -33.00
C THR A 431 -18.26 7.69 -33.89
N LEU A 432 -18.50 8.15 -35.14
CA LEU A 432 -19.51 7.59 -36.05
C LEU A 432 -18.97 6.51 -36.98
N SER A 433 -17.69 6.53 -37.35
CA SER A 433 -17.12 5.51 -38.23
C SER A 433 -17.19 4.12 -37.59
N LYS A 434 -17.79 3.16 -38.31
CA LYS A 434 -18.10 1.82 -37.81
C LYS A 434 -16.94 0.82 -37.88
N SER A 435 -15.87 1.11 -38.63
CA SER A 435 -14.75 0.17 -38.86
C SER A 435 -13.36 0.79 -38.71
N LYS A 436 -13.17 2.07 -39.04
CA LYS A 436 -11.90 2.81 -38.84
C LYS A 436 -12.21 4.22 -38.33
N ARG A 437 -12.21 4.40 -37.01
CA ARG A 437 -12.35 5.70 -36.35
C ARG A 437 -11.01 6.43 -36.34
N PHE A 438 -11.04 7.72 -36.67
CA PHE A 438 -9.84 8.56 -36.73
C PHE A 438 -9.67 9.41 -35.48
N CYS A 439 -8.44 9.44 -34.97
CA CYS A 439 -7.96 10.40 -33.98
C CYS A 439 -7.01 11.37 -34.69
N GLU A 440 -7.21 12.66 -34.46
CA GLU A 440 -6.37 13.73 -35.01
C GLU A 440 -5.73 14.51 -33.85
N LEU A 441 -4.40 14.60 -33.84
CA LEU A 441 -3.63 15.29 -32.80
C LEU A 441 -3.22 16.68 -33.29
N TYR A 442 -3.40 17.71 -32.47
CA TYR A 442 -3.15 19.11 -32.83
C TYR A 442 -2.16 19.81 -31.89
N LYS A 443 -1.38 20.71 -32.47
CA LYS A 443 -0.50 21.65 -31.79
C LYS A 443 -1.19 23.00 -31.63
N ALA A 444 -1.00 23.67 -30.49
CA ALA A 444 -1.48 25.03 -30.27
C ALA A 444 -0.71 26.03 -31.14
N ASP A 445 -1.35 26.47 -32.22
CA ASP A 445 -0.84 27.39 -33.25
C ASP A 445 -1.51 28.78 -33.24
N GLY A 446 -2.57 28.96 -32.42
CA GLY A 446 -3.39 30.17 -32.36
C GLY A 446 -4.38 30.34 -33.51
N LYS A 447 -4.52 29.34 -34.40
CA LYS A 447 -5.39 29.36 -35.60
C LYS A 447 -6.53 28.35 -35.52
N ALA A 448 -6.43 27.39 -34.60
CA ALA A 448 -7.50 26.49 -34.19
C ALA A 448 -8.83 27.22 -33.90
N ARG A 449 -9.91 26.79 -34.57
CA ARG A 449 -11.29 27.16 -34.23
C ARG A 449 -12.11 25.92 -33.91
N LEU A 450 -13.10 26.05 -33.03
CA LEU A 450 -14.13 25.03 -32.84
C LEU A 450 -15.21 25.17 -33.93
N VAL A 451 -15.73 24.04 -34.39
CA VAL A 451 -16.84 23.94 -35.35
C VAL A 451 -17.73 22.78 -34.89
N ASP A 452 -19.05 22.97 -34.90
CA ASP A 452 -19.98 21.87 -34.62
C ASP A 452 -20.00 20.90 -35.81
N GLU A 453 -19.48 19.69 -35.60
CA GLU A 453 -19.42 18.63 -36.60
C GLU A 453 -19.89 17.33 -35.92
N ARG A 454 -21.16 16.95 -36.16
CA ARG A 454 -21.81 15.80 -35.52
C ARG A 454 -20.98 14.54 -35.72
N GLY A 455 -20.68 13.84 -34.63
CA GLY A 455 -19.84 12.64 -34.64
C GLY A 455 -18.35 12.85 -34.41
N TRP A 456 -17.91 14.07 -34.12
CA TRP A 456 -16.57 14.34 -33.60
C TRP A 456 -16.61 14.72 -32.12
N VAL A 457 -15.56 14.38 -31.38
CA VAL A 457 -15.32 14.81 -29.99
C VAL A 457 -13.95 15.44 -29.94
N CYS A 458 -13.83 16.64 -29.36
CA CYS A 458 -12.55 17.30 -29.18
C CYS A 458 -12.18 17.44 -27.70
N GLY A 459 -10.88 17.58 -27.41
CA GLY A 459 -10.40 17.74 -26.04
C GLY A 459 -9.19 18.64 -25.96
N HIS A 460 -9.01 19.29 -24.81
CA HIS A 460 -7.94 20.25 -24.57
C HIS A 460 -7.13 19.87 -23.32
N LEU A 461 -5.80 19.96 -23.42
CA LEU A 461 -4.90 19.60 -22.33
C LEU A 461 -4.67 20.81 -21.42
N LEU A 462 -5.19 20.73 -20.18
CA LEU A 462 -5.11 21.80 -19.18
C LEU A 462 -3.66 22.09 -18.72
N LYS A 463 -2.97 22.95 -19.49
CA LYS A 463 -1.59 23.46 -19.30
C LYS A 463 -0.49 22.39 -19.13
N ARG A 464 0.27 22.15 -20.19
CA ARG A 464 1.70 21.79 -20.05
C ARG A 464 2.51 23.01 -19.61
N GLN A 465 3.46 22.83 -18.69
CA GLN A 465 4.55 23.79 -18.52
C GLN A 465 5.40 23.80 -19.80
N LYS A 466 5.52 24.97 -20.45
CA LYS A 466 6.39 25.14 -21.62
C LYS A 466 7.80 25.52 -21.15
N PHE A 467 8.78 24.67 -21.40
CA PHE A 467 10.13 25.19 -21.64
C PHE A 467 10.11 25.99 -22.95
N GLN A 468 10.57 27.24 -22.90
CA GLN A 468 10.69 28.09 -24.07
C GLN A 468 11.99 27.74 -24.83
N ARG A 469 11.92 27.65 -26.16
CA ARG A 469 13.12 27.47 -27.00
C ARG A 469 13.98 28.74 -26.97
N LEU A 470 15.23 28.62 -26.52
CA LEU A 470 16.34 29.36 -27.13
C LEU A 470 17.00 28.46 -28.18
N ASN A 471 17.44 29.06 -29.29
CA ASN A 471 18.11 28.33 -30.36
C ASN A 471 19.61 28.26 -30.09
N VAL A 472 20.10 27.11 -29.62
CA VAL A 472 21.53 26.75 -29.58
C VAL A 472 21.72 25.39 -30.25
N LYS A 473 22.92 25.12 -30.78
CA LYS A 473 23.22 23.95 -31.64
C LYS A 473 23.12 22.60 -30.91
N LEU A 474 23.01 21.52 -31.70
CA LEU A 474 22.95 20.14 -31.23
C LEU A 474 24.12 19.79 -30.29
N GLY A 475 23.75 19.21 -29.15
CA GLY A 475 24.60 18.62 -28.11
C GLY A 475 23.70 17.79 -27.18
N GLU A 476 24.29 16.89 -26.39
CA GLU A 476 23.55 15.92 -25.56
C GLU A 476 22.89 16.55 -24.31
N LEU A 477 21.92 15.80 -23.74
CA LEU A 477 21.22 15.89 -22.42
C LEU A 477 19.70 15.73 -22.64
N GLU A 478 19.07 14.56 -22.41
CA GLU A 478 18.78 13.87 -21.13
C GLU A 478 17.56 14.47 -20.36
N MET A 479 16.68 13.60 -19.85
CA MET A 479 15.39 13.99 -19.23
C MET A 479 15.34 13.68 -17.73
N VAL A 480 15.22 14.72 -16.92
CA VAL A 480 15.19 14.72 -15.44
C VAL A 480 13.73 14.96 -14.97
N ASP A 481 13.15 14.27 -13.97
CA ASP A 481 13.49 13.03 -13.28
C ASP A 481 12.19 12.39 -12.73
N ALA A 482 12.22 11.10 -12.40
CA ALA A 482 11.17 10.44 -11.61
C ALA A 482 11.79 9.37 -10.71
N VAL A 483 11.35 9.28 -9.45
CA VAL A 483 11.83 8.26 -8.50
C VAL A 483 11.41 6.88 -8.99
N PHE A 484 12.39 6.07 -9.40
CA PHE A 484 12.16 4.75 -9.98
C PHE A 484 12.27 3.69 -8.86
N SER A 485 11.17 3.45 -8.16
CA SER A 485 11.00 2.32 -7.26
C SER A 485 10.24 1.20 -7.95
N LEU A 486 10.85 0.02 -7.95
CA LEU A 486 10.40 -1.18 -8.63
C LEU A 486 10.03 -2.25 -7.60
N LEU A 487 8.93 -2.96 -7.84
CA LEU A 487 8.52 -4.16 -7.10
C LEU A 487 8.28 -5.27 -8.12
N LEU A 488 8.92 -6.42 -7.90
CA LEU A 488 8.80 -7.64 -8.67
C LEU A 488 8.26 -8.74 -7.74
N THR A 489 7.02 -9.13 -7.96
CA THR A 489 6.23 -10.06 -7.13
C THR A 489 5.38 -10.94 -8.02
N GLU A 490 5.38 -12.25 -7.81
CA GLU A 490 4.69 -13.18 -8.73
C GLU A 490 3.20 -13.34 -8.45
N GLU A 491 2.66 -12.65 -7.43
CA GLU A 491 1.23 -12.62 -7.06
C GLU A 491 0.30 -12.10 -8.18
N GLY A 492 0.85 -11.47 -9.23
CA GLY A 492 0.11 -11.05 -10.42
C GLY A 492 -0.10 -12.13 -11.49
N PHE A 493 0.67 -13.23 -11.48
CA PHE A 493 0.62 -14.26 -12.54
C PHE A 493 -0.38 -15.36 -12.19
N LYS A 494 -1.45 -15.47 -12.98
CA LYS A 494 -2.67 -16.20 -12.58
C LYS A 494 -2.59 -17.73 -12.49
N ASN A 495 -1.45 -18.36 -12.80
CA ASN A 495 -1.33 -19.82 -12.90
C ASN A 495 0.00 -20.45 -12.39
N HIS A 496 0.95 -19.67 -11.85
CA HIS A 496 2.37 -20.13 -11.73
C HIS A 496 2.98 -20.04 -10.32
N ALA A 497 2.35 -20.74 -9.36
CA ALA A 497 2.94 -21.04 -8.06
C ALA A 497 3.53 -22.46 -8.04
N GLY A 498 4.62 -22.68 -7.28
CA GLY A 498 5.23 -23.99 -7.08
C GLY A 498 6.57 -24.18 -7.78
N ARG A 499 6.74 -25.31 -8.49
CA ARG A 499 8.04 -25.83 -8.97
C ARG A 499 8.70 -25.03 -10.10
N TYR A 500 7.90 -24.30 -10.88
CA TYR A 500 8.32 -23.53 -12.05
C TYR A 500 7.91 -22.05 -11.89
N GLY A 501 8.73 -21.15 -12.42
CA GLY A 501 8.42 -19.71 -12.48
C GLY A 501 7.43 -19.35 -13.59
N PRO A 502 7.18 -18.04 -13.78
CA PRO A 502 6.19 -17.53 -14.72
C PRO A 502 6.58 -17.81 -16.17
N ASN A 503 5.57 -18.14 -16.97
CA ASN A 503 5.66 -18.37 -18.41
C ASN A 503 5.21 -17.14 -19.24
N ASP A 504 4.46 -16.21 -18.65
CA ASP A 504 3.95 -14.99 -19.29
C ASP A 504 4.33 -13.72 -18.50
N ILE A 505 4.29 -12.57 -19.18
CA ILE A 505 4.53 -11.25 -18.57
C ILE A 505 3.21 -10.48 -18.33
N ALA A 506 2.05 -11.15 -18.31
CA ALA A 506 0.74 -10.51 -18.19
C ALA A 506 0.55 -9.82 -16.83
N GLY A 507 1.21 -10.32 -15.77
CA GLY A 507 1.33 -9.63 -14.48
C GLY A 507 2.03 -8.26 -14.53
N TYR A 508 2.65 -7.90 -15.67
CA TYR A 508 3.24 -6.59 -15.92
C TYR A 508 2.46 -5.72 -16.93
N GLU A 509 1.33 -6.18 -17.48
CA GLU A 509 0.45 -5.35 -18.32
C GLU A 509 -0.14 -4.18 -17.51
N GLY A 510 -0.18 -2.99 -18.11
CA GLY A 510 -0.55 -1.74 -17.43
C GLY A 510 0.40 -1.24 -16.33
N THR A 511 1.57 -1.88 -16.12
CA THR A 511 2.56 -1.47 -15.12
C THR A 511 3.71 -0.64 -15.72
N THR A 512 4.55 -0.04 -14.88
CA THR A 512 5.80 0.60 -15.33
C THR A 512 6.83 -0.36 -15.95
N LEU A 513 6.59 -1.67 -15.87
CA LEU A 513 7.41 -2.74 -16.45
C LEU A 513 6.88 -3.30 -17.78
N GLU A 514 5.69 -2.86 -18.22
CA GLU A 514 5.08 -3.31 -19.47
C GLU A 514 6.06 -3.18 -20.65
N HIS A 515 6.27 -4.31 -21.35
CA HIS A 515 7.26 -4.48 -22.43
C HIS A 515 8.75 -4.24 -22.06
N LYS A 516 9.10 -4.01 -20.79
CA LYS A 516 10.49 -3.80 -20.31
C LYS A 516 11.09 -5.02 -19.61
N VAL A 517 10.26 -5.96 -19.19
CA VAL A 517 10.69 -7.30 -18.75
C VAL A 517 10.47 -8.29 -19.88
N LYS A 518 11.44 -9.19 -20.09
CA LYS A 518 11.27 -10.39 -20.92
C LYS A 518 11.42 -11.63 -20.03
N LEU A 519 10.83 -12.75 -20.42
CA LEU A 519 11.00 -14.02 -19.69
C LEU A 519 11.89 -14.99 -20.45
N GLN A 520 12.65 -15.77 -19.69
CA GLN A 520 13.43 -16.91 -20.17
C GLN A 520 13.36 -18.02 -19.12
N GLY A 521 12.44 -18.98 -19.30
CA GLY A 521 12.29 -20.14 -18.41
C GLY A 521 11.96 -19.80 -16.95
N GLY A 522 11.06 -18.84 -16.71
CA GLY A 522 10.74 -18.33 -15.38
C GLY A 522 11.67 -17.22 -14.87
N ILE A 523 12.84 -17.02 -15.50
CA ILE A 523 13.78 -15.96 -15.13
C ILE A 523 13.42 -14.67 -15.87
N GLN A 524 13.30 -13.58 -15.11
CA GLN A 524 12.86 -12.26 -15.54
C GLN A 524 14.08 -11.42 -15.96
N MET A 525 14.13 -11.02 -17.22
CA MET A 525 15.22 -10.25 -17.81
C MET A 525 14.83 -8.76 -17.83
N TRP A 526 15.52 -7.93 -17.04
CA TRP A 526 15.24 -6.50 -16.92
C TRP A 526 16.48 -5.65 -17.20
N GLN A 527 16.34 -4.61 -18.02
CA GLN A 527 17.43 -3.72 -18.37
C GLN A 527 17.40 -2.44 -17.53
N VAL A 528 18.53 -2.13 -16.89
CA VAL A 528 18.74 -0.94 -16.05
C VAL A 528 18.53 0.34 -16.91
N PRO A 529 17.58 1.22 -16.55
CA PRO A 529 17.15 2.31 -17.44
C PRO A 529 18.05 3.56 -17.39
N ARG A 530 18.84 3.75 -16.34
CA ARG A 530 19.67 4.94 -16.07
C ARG A 530 20.95 4.55 -15.35
N ASN A 531 21.98 5.39 -15.38
CA ASN A 531 23.10 5.28 -14.45
C ASN A 531 22.62 5.68 -13.05
N GLY A 532 23.14 5.04 -12.00
CA GLY A 532 22.91 5.50 -10.63
C GLY A 532 23.22 4.47 -9.56
N SER A 533 22.97 4.86 -8.31
CA SER A 533 23.07 3.97 -7.16
C SER A 533 21.69 3.37 -6.85
N TYR A 534 21.59 2.05 -6.84
CA TYR A 534 20.36 1.31 -6.70
C TYR A 534 20.38 0.50 -5.41
N VAL A 535 19.42 0.76 -4.53
CA VAL A 535 19.12 -0.15 -3.41
C VAL A 535 18.32 -1.32 -3.97
N ILE A 536 18.86 -2.52 -3.83
CA ILE A 536 18.19 -3.78 -4.17
C ILE A 536 17.87 -4.53 -2.88
N GLU A 537 16.63 -4.97 -2.76
CA GLU A 537 16.10 -5.74 -1.65
C GLU A 537 15.52 -7.06 -2.19
N ALA A 538 15.91 -8.19 -1.61
CA ALA A 538 15.50 -9.53 -2.03
C ALA A 538 15.04 -10.34 -0.82
N TRP A 539 13.94 -11.08 -1.00
CA TRP A 539 13.41 -12.01 -0.01
C TRP A 539 13.29 -13.40 -0.63
N GLY A 540 13.87 -14.42 0.00
CA GLY A 540 13.69 -15.82 -0.39
C GLY A 540 12.31 -16.35 -0.01
N ALA A 541 11.90 -17.50 -0.55
CA ALA A 541 10.61 -18.11 -0.20
C ALA A 541 10.71 -19.00 1.05
N SER A 542 9.57 -19.22 1.72
CA SER A 542 9.49 -20.23 2.78
C SER A 542 9.41 -21.66 2.22
N GLY A 543 9.83 -22.63 3.02
CA GLY A 543 9.39 -24.01 2.85
C GLY A 543 7.89 -24.17 3.04
N GLN A 544 7.41 -25.40 2.84
CA GLN A 544 6.06 -25.80 3.21
C GLN A 544 6.03 -26.45 4.60
N ASP A 545 4.90 -26.32 5.29
CA ASP A 545 4.64 -27.05 6.52
C ASP A 545 4.34 -28.53 6.20
N SER A 546 4.61 -29.45 7.13
CA SER A 546 4.06 -30.80 7.05
C SER A 546 2.55 -30.81 7.34
N GLN A 547 1.88 -31.92 7.00
CA GLN A 547 0.43 -32.07 7.16
C GLN A 547 0.02 -33.25 8.06
N THR A 548 1.00 -33.96 8.62
CA THR A 548 0.81 -34.95 9.69
C THR A 548 1.04 -34.28 11.06
N GLU A 549 0.37 -34.76 12.10
CA GLU A 549 0.58 -34.26 13.46
C GLU A 549 1.74 -35.00 14.18
N PRO A 550 2.67 -34.30 14.85
CA PRO A 550 2.68 -32.85 15.11
C PRO A 550 3.13 -32.02 13.88
N VAL A 551 2.29 -31.08 13.44
CA VAL A 551 2.58 -30.24 12.26
C VAL A 551 3.85 -29.42 12.47
N ARG A 552 4.87 -29.70 11.66
CA ARG A 552 6.15 -28.98 11.63
C ARG A 552 6.14 -27.88 10.60
N LYS A 553 6.80 -26.77 10.92
CA LYS A 553 6.84 -25.57 10.09
C LYS A 553 7.91 -25.65 9.02
N GLY A 554 7.57 -25.13 7.85
CA GLY A 554 8.55 -24.78 6.84
C GLY A 554 9.37 -23.57 7.32
N GLY A 555 10.68 -23.65 7.17
CA GLY A 555 11.59 -22.54 7.43
C GLY A 555 11.25 -21.34 6.57
N LYS A 556 11.35 -20.14 7.14
CA LYS A 556 11.11 -18.88 6.43
C LYS A 556 12.30 -18.49 5.55
N GLY A 557 12.06 -17.81 4.44
CA GLY A 557 13.13 -17.32 3.55
C GLY A 557 13.91 -16.16 4.18
N ALA A 558 15.17 -15.98 3.78
CA ALA A 558 16.02 -14.86 4.20
C ALA A 558 15.56 -13.53 3.58
N TYR A 559 15.99 -12.42 4.18
CA TYR A 559 15.97 -11.07 3.62
C TYR A 559 17.39 -10.55 3.45
N MET A 560 17.66 -9.95 2.30
CA MET A 560 18.95 -9.35 1.96
C MET A 560 18.70 -7.99 1.28
N LYS A 561 19.43 -6.95 1.70
CA LYS A 561 19.40 -5.61 1.11
C LYS A 561 20.81 -5.07 0.92
N GLY A 562 21.08 -4.43 -0.22
CA GLY A 562 22.35 -3.74 -0.45
C GLY A 562 22.25 -2.65 -1.53
N THR A 563 23.24 -1.76 -1.55
CA THR A 563 23.37 -0.65 -2.50
C THR A 563 24.36 -1.00 -3.62
N PHE A 564 23.95 -0.83 -4.88
CA PHE A 564 24.69 -1.22 -6.07
C PHE A 564 24.78 -0.07 -7.07
N ASN A 565 25.98 0.30 -7.52
CA ASN A 565 26.12 1.24 -8.63
C ASN A 565 25.93 0.49 -9.96
N LEU A 566 24.86 0.80 -10.69
CA LEU A 566 24.53 0.16 -11.96
C LEU A 566 24.55 1.20 -13.09
N THR A 567 24.91 0.76 -14.29
CA THR A 567 24.91 1.59 -15.50
C THR A 567 23.70 1.33 -16.39
N ARG A 568 23.27 2.36 -17.11
CA ARG A 568 22.22 2.27 -18.12
C ARG A 568 22.60 1.21 -19.16
N GLY A 569 21.68 0.30 -19.42
CA GLY A 569 21.88 -0.79 -20.37
C GLY A 569 22.37 -2.10 -19.75
N THR A 570 22.85 -2.10 -18.49
CA THR A 570 23.12 -3.34 -17.74
C THR A 570 21.87 -4.22 -17.72
N LEU A 571 22.03 -5.51 -18.03
CA LEU A 571 20.93 -6.48 -18.05
C LEU A 571 21.00 -7.35 -16.79
N LEU A 572 19.92 -7.34 -16.02
CA LEU A 572 19.74 -8.19 -14.84
C LEU A 572 18.89 -9.41 -15.18
N GLN A 573 19.29 -10.55 -14.63
CA GLN A 573 18.51 -11.77 -14.52
C GLN A 573 17.92 -11.82 -13.11
N ILE A 574 16.60 -11.89 -13.00
CA ILE A 574 15.88 -11.85 -11.73
C ILE A 574 15.00 -13.10 -11.63
N LEU A 575 15.25 -13.92 -10.62
CA LEU A 575 14.50 -15.14 -10.34
C LEU A 575 13.85 -14.96 -8.97
N ILE A 576 12.51 -14.98 -8.92
CA ILE A 576 11.78 -14.88 -7.66
C ILE A 576 11.56 -16.29 -7.10
N GLY A 577 12.00 -16.53 -5.86
CA GLY A 577 11.78 -17.81 -5.20
C GLY A 577 10.28 -18.04 -4.93
N GLN A 578 9.78 -19.26 -5.13
CA GLN A 578 8.40 -19.64 -4.82
C GLN A 578 8.36 -20.58 -3.59
N ARG A 579 7.24 -20.58 -2.84
CA ARG A 579 7.03 -21.48 -1.70
C ARG A 579 7.00 -22.94 -2.15
N GLY A 580 7.54 -23.85 -1.33
CA GLY A 580 7.44 -25.28 -1.57
C GLY A 580 5.99 -25.79 -1.62
N SER A 581 5.75 -26.88 -2.35
CA SER A 581 4.42 -27.49 -2.49
C SER A 581 4.03 -28.36 -1.31
N LYS A 582 2.72 -28.54 -1.14
CA LYS A 582 2.11 -29.48 -0.18
C LYS A 582 2.01 -30.87 -0.81
N GLY A 583 2.40 -31.90 -0.07
CA GLY A 583 2.13 -33.28 -0.48
C GLY A 583 0.64 -33.60 -0.47
N ASN A 584 0.18 -34.36 -1.47
CA ASN A 584 -1.23 -34.76 -1.61
C ASN A 584 -1.43 -36.28 -1.69
N VAL A 585 -0.35 -37.08 -1.66
CA VAL A 585 -0.39 -38.54 -1.82
C VAL A 585 0.64 -39.22 -0.91
N GLY A 586 0.19 -40.20 -0.11
CA GLY A 586 1.00 -40.93 0.87
C GLY A 586 0.67 -40.57 2.32
N GLU A 587 1.25 -41.28 3.28
CA GLU A 587 1.00 -41.10 4.72
C GLU A 587 1.94 -40.03 5.33
N ASP A 588 3.24 -40.09 5.01
CA ASP A 588 4.27 -39.18 5.52
C ASP A 588 4.28 -37.81 4.81
N LEU A 589 3.23 -36.99 4.98
CA LEU A 589 3.08 -35.72 4.25
C LEU A 589 4.03 -34.60 4.68
N THR A 590 5.28 -34.65 4.22
CA THR A 590 6.31 -33.60 4.41
C THR A 590 6.08 -32.36 3.56
N GLY A 591 6.77 -31.27 3.91
CA GLY A 591 6.85 -30.06 3.09
C GLY A 591 8.00 -30.08 2.08
N GLY A 592 7.75 -29.56 0.88
CA GLY A 592 8.81 -29.18 -0.06
C GLY A 592 9.59 -27.94 0.42
N GLY A 593 10.85 -27.82 0.00
CA GLY A 593 11.71 -26.69 0.32
C GLY A 593 11.37 -25.43 -0.47
N GLY A 594 11.58 -24.25 0.12
CA GLY A 594 11.39 -22.96 -0.53
C GLY A 594 12.55 -22.61 -1.46
N GLY A 595 12.26 -21.94 -2.57
CA GLY A 595 13.31 -21.48 -3.48
C GLY A 595 13.99 -20.19 -3.02
N GLY A 596 15.24 -20.03 -3.43
CA GLY A 596 15.99 -18.78 -3.30
C GLY A 596 15.54 -17.73 -4.32
N THR A 597 15.68 -16.47 -3.96
CA THR A 597 15.44 -15.31 -4.85
C THR A 597 16.78 -14.74 -5.29
N PHE A 598 17.00 -14.59 -6.60
CA PHE A 598 18.28 -14.24 -7.20
C PHE A 598 18.18 -12.95 -8.02
N VAL A 599 19.17 -12.06 -7.86
CA VAL A 599 19.44 -10.94 -8.77
C VAL A 599 20.89 -11.04 -9.23
N VAL A 600 21.07 -11.32 -10.53
CA VAL A 600 22.36 -11.67 -11.15
C VAL A 600 22.56 -10.81 -12.39
N LEU A 601 23.79 -10.37 -12.67
CA LEU A 601 24.13 -9.77 -13.97
C LEU A 601 24.01 -10.81 -15.08
N SER A 602 23.67 -10.41 -16.31
CA SER A 602 23.64 -11.32 -17.47
C SER A 602 25.00 -11.96 -17.83
N THR A 603 26.08 -11.55 -17.16
CA THR A 603 27.40 -12.21 -17.19
C THR A 603 27.49 -13.44 -16.28
N GLY A 604 26.43 -13.76 -15.53
CA GLY A 604 26.42 -14.84 -14.52
C GLY A 604 27.08 -14.45 -13.19
N SER A 605 27.38 -13.16 -12.97
CA SER A 605 27.93 -12.60 -11.73
C SER A 605 26.79 -12.17 -10.79
N PRO A 606 26.66 -12.73 -9.58
CA PRO A 606 25.55 -12.42 -8.68
C PRO A 606 25.71 -11.04 -8.02
N LEU A 607 24.61 -10.31 -7.86
CA LEU A 607 24.58 -9.05 -7.09
C LEU A 607 24.07 -9.31 -5.68
N ILE A 608 22.87 -9.89 -5.57
CA ILE A 608 22.22 -10.21 -4.29
C ILE A 608 21.31 -11.43 -4.46
N ILE A 609 21.38 -12.35 -3.51
CA ILE A 609 20.63 -13.60 -3.50
C ILE A 609 20.15 -13.85 -2.07
N ALA A 610 18.86 -14.11 -1.88
CA ALA A 610 18.26 -14.44 -0.60
C ALA A 610 17.78 -15.90 -0.59
N GLY A 611 18.35 -16.73 0.28
CA GLY A 611 18.05 -18.15 0.38
C GLY A 611 16.63 -18.45 0.88
N GLY A 612 16.02 -19.51 0.36
CA GLY A 612 14.75 -20.05 0.84
C GLY A 612 14.93 -20.98 2.04
N GLY A 613 13.87 -21.21 2.81
CA GLY A 613 13.88 -22.13 3.95
C GLY A 613 13.58 -23.59 3.60
N GLY A 614 14.00 -24.53 4.44
CA GLY A 614 13.67 -25.95 4.31
C GLY A 614 12.20 -26.27 4.62
N GLY A 615 11.69 -27.40 4.17
CA GLY A 615 10.34 -27.87 4.50
C GLY A 615 10.23 -28.45 5.93
N GLY A 616 9.02 -28.48 6.48
CA GLY A 616 8.71 -29.15 7.74
C GLY A 616 8.60 -30.67 7.57
N GLY A 617 9.18 -31.45 8.50
CA GLY A 617 9.11 -32.92 8.47
C GLY A 617 7.79 -33.50 9.01
N SER A 618 7.43 -34.69 8.55
CA SER A 618 6.17 -35.38 8.88
C SER A 618 6.30 -36.38 10.03
N LEU A 619 7.45 -37.04 10.11
CA LEU A 619 7.68 -38.16 11.02
C LEU A 619 7.74 -37.69 12.47
N LYS A 620 6.78 -38.17 13.26
CA LYS A 620 6.74 -37.94 14.70
C LYS A 620 8.00 -38.49 15.35
N ASP A 621 8.60 -37.69 16.24
CA ASP A 621 9.86 -37.93 16.97
C ASP A 621 11.13 -38.10 16.11
N GLU A 622 11.04 -38.51 14.83
CA GLU A 622 12.15 -38.61 13.86
C GLU A 622 12.38 -37.34 12.99
N SER A 623 11.59 -36.28 13.13
CA SER A 623 11.77 -35.03 12.36
C SER A 623 11.47 -33.76 13.17
N ASP A 624 12.08 -32.64 12.77
CA ASP A 624 11.84 -31.30 13.30
C ASP A 624 11.36 -30.30 12.21
N ASP A 625 11.22 -29.03 12.58
CA ASP A 625 10.92 -27.92 11.68
C ASP A 625 12.07 -27.66 10.68
N GLY A 626 11.74 -27.08 9.52
CA GLY A 626 12.73 -26.72 8.51
C GLY A 626 13.53 -25.49 8.92
N ASP A 627 14.85 -25.49 8.66
CA ASP A 627 15.69 -24.33 8.94
C ASP A 627 15.31 -23.13 8.05
N PRO A 628 15.40 -21.89 8.57
CA PRO A 628 15.22 -20.71 7.74
C PRO A 628 16.34 -20.54 6.71
N GLY A 629 16.07 -19.77 5.66
CA GLY A 629 17.11 -19.27 4.75
C GLY A 629 18.17 -18.50 5.52
N GLN A 630 19.44 -18.78 5.23
CA GLN A 630 20.60 -18.30 5.98
C GLN A 630 21.11 -16.95 5.45
N THR A 631 21.69 -16.12 6.31
CA THR A 631 22.32 -14.82 5.92
C THR A 631 23.77 -14.96 5.45
N THR A 632 24.35 -16.15 5.61
CA THR A 632 25.68 -16.55 5.14
C THR A 632 25.61 -17.21 3.78
N GLU A 633 26.73 -17.25 3.06
CA GLU A 633 26.85 -17.96 1.78
C GLU A 633 26.63 -19.48 1.90
N TYR A 634 26.85 -20.06 3.08
CA TYR A 634 26.63 -21.47 3.38
C TYR A 634 25.14 -21.79 3.57
N GLY A 635 24.69 -22.90 2.97
CA GLY A 635 23.42 -23.53 3.35
C GLY A 635 23.53 -24.27 4.69
N SER A 636 22.44 -24.38 5.44
CA SER A 636 22.49 -25.04 6.77
C SER A 636 22.45 -26.57 6.67
N ARG A 637 22.74 -27.24 7.79
CA ARG A 637 22.78 -28.71 7.96
C ARG A 637 23.75 -29.46 7.02
N TYR A 638 24.97 -28.93 6.83
CA TYR A 638 25.92 -29.36 5.80
C TYR A 638 25.46 -29.02 4.36
N GLY A 639 24.71 -27.92 4.21
CA GLY A 639 24.38 -27.35 2.90
C GLY A 639 25.62 -26.90 2.15
N GLY A 640 25.43 -26.61 0.86
CA GLY A 640 26.49 -26.24 -0.05
C GLY A 640 27.21 -24.95 0.34
N HIS A 641 28.34 -24.74 -0.33
CA HIS A 641 29.15 -23.52 -0.24
C HIS A 641 29.58 -23.09 -1.65
N ASN A 642 30.13 -21.87 -1.78
CA ASN A 642 30.73 -21.35 -3.02
C ASN A 642 29.83 -21.42 -4.28
N GLY A 643 28.50 -21.40 -4.10
CA GLY A 643 27.53 -21.51 -5.20
C GLY A 643 26.96 -22.92 -5.46
N PHE A 644 27.49 -23.96 -4.80
CA PHE A 644 27.02 -25.34 -5.00
C PHE A 644 25.70 -25.64 -4.27
N GLY A 645 24.98 -26.67 -4.74
CA GLY A 645 23.79 -27.20 -4.08
C GLY A 645 24.11 -27.89 -2.76
N GLY A 646 23.07 -28.26 -2.02
CA GLY A 646 23.20 -29.06 -0.80
C GLY A 646 23.31 -30.56 -1.10
N GLU A 647 23.83 -31.28 -0.12
CA GLU A 647 24.01 -32.75 -0.15
C GLU A 647 22.89 -33.45 0.66
N ILE A 648 22.83 -34.77 0.57
CA ILE A 648 21.97 -35.65 1.38
C ILE A 648 22.88 -36.47 2.29
N LYS A 649 22.74 -36.30 3.61
CA LYS A 649 23.62 -36.93 4.60
C LYS A 649 22.84 -37.69 5.67
N VAL A 650 23.23 -38.95 5.85
CA VAL A 650 22.63 -39.88 6.80
C VAL A 650 23.74 -40.48 7.67
N GLU A 651 23.65 -40.30 8.97
CA GLU A 651 24.52 -41.00 9.92
C GLU A 651 23.82 -42.27 10.45
N GLY A 652 24.43 -43.44 10.26
CA GLY A 652 24.07 -44.69 10.94
C GLY A 652 23.16 -45.67 10.18
N GLU A 653 22.62 -45.30 9.02
CA GLU A 653 21.72 -46.13 8.21
C GLU A 653 22.24 -46.32 6.77
N PRO A 654 21.90 -47.42 6.06
CA PRO A 654 22.26 -47.60 4.66
C PRO A 654 21.55 -46.58 3.75
N TYR A 655 22.30 -45.98 2.82
CA TYR A 655 21.85 -44.93 1.88
C TYR A 655 20.60 -45.26 1.04
N GLY A 656 20.21 -46.54 0.93
CA GLY A 656 19.18 -47.03 0.00
C GLY A 656 17.72 -46.78 0.39
N SER A 657 17.42 -46.04 1.47
CA SER A 657 16.04 -45.78 1.93
C SER A 657 15.72 -44.29 2.19
N PHE A 658 16.64 -43.38 1.88
CA PHE A 658 16.51 -41.97 2.22
C PHE A 658 15.90 -41.15 1.08
N GLU A 659 14.60 -40.87 1.18
CA GLU A 659 13.86 -40.13 0.14
C GLU A 659 13.61 -38.67 0.53
N ALA A 660 14.47 -37.79 0.00
CA ALA A 660 14.38 -36.32 0.04
C ALA A 660 15.16 -35.70 -1.13
N GLY A 661 14.94 -34.41 -1.41
CA GLY A 661 15.75 -33.62 -2.33
C GLY A 661 16.45 -32.46 -1.61
N ALA A 662 17.75 -32.29 -1.86
CA ALA A 662 18.49 -31.14 -1.35
C ALA A 662 18.27 -29.88 -2.22
N GLY A 663 18.65 -28.70 -1.71
CA GLY A 663 18.49 -27.43 -2.40
C GLY A 663 19.51 -27.22 -3.52
N GLY A 664 19.14 -26.50 -4.58
CA GLY A 664 20.04 -25.99 -5.60
C GLY A 664 20.71 -24.68 -5.17
N GLY A 665 21.94 -24.48 -5.63
CA GLY A 665 22.71 -23.24 -5.47
C GLY A 665 22.68 -22.33 -6.70
N LEU A 666 23.63 -21.40 -6.78
CA LEU A 666 23.86 -20.56 -7.95
C LEU A 666 24.38 -21.37 -9.15
N ILE A 667 25.29 -22.32 -8.91
CA ILE A 667 26.02 -23.06 -9.96
C ILE A 667 25.89 -24.59 -9.87
N GLY A 668 25.58 -25.15 -8.69
CA GLY A 668 25.43 -26.59 -8.49
C GLY A 668 24.00 -26.97 -8.14
N ASP A 669 23.46 -28.01 -8.80
CA ASP A 669 22.16 -28.58 -8.44
C ASP A 669 22.23 -29.26 -7.06
N GLY A 670 21.09 -29.38 -6.39
CA GLY A 670 20.98 -30.16 -5.15
C GLY A 670 21.00 -31.65 -5.40
N GLU A 671 21.59 -32.40 -4.47
CA GLU A 671 21.59 -33.87 -4.49
C GLU A 671 20.16 -34.43 -4.50
N SER A 672 20.01 -35.59 -5.15
CA SER A 672 18.74 -36.24 -5.45
C SER A 672 18.74 -37.69 -5.00
N ALA A 673 17.73 -38.09 -4.23
CA ALA A 673 17.45 -39.48 -3.91
C ALA A 673 16.92 -40.27 -5.14
N GLN A 674 16.57 -41.54 -4.94
CA GLN A 674 16.09 -42.40 -6.04
C GLN A 674 14.73 -41.94 -6.57
N ILE A 675 13.81 -41.51 -5.70
CA ILE A 675 12.48 -41.03 -6.08
C ILE A 675 12.40 -39.49 -6.00
N ALA A 676 12.72 -38.90 -4.84
CA ALA A 676 12.75 -37.46 -4.63
C ALA A 676 13.93 -36.79 -5.37
N LYS A 677 13.71 -35.64 -6.00
CA LYS A 677 14.76 -34.90 -6.72
C LYS A 677 15.10 -33.59 -6.03
N GLY A 678 16.39 -33.27 -6.00
CA GLY A 678 16.92 -31.98 -5.55
C GLY A 678 16.55 -30.84 -6.49
N GLY A 679 16.65 -29.62 -5.98
CA GLY A 679 16.40 -28.41 -6.76
C GLY A 679 17.49 -28.14 -7.78
N LYS A 680 17.11 -27.65 -8.97
CA LYS A 680 18.07 -27.17 -9.97
C LYS A 680 18.67 -25.84 -9.55
N SER A 681 19.95 -25.68 -9.85
CA SER A 681 20.68 -24.43 -9.68
C SER A 681 20.10 -23.31 -10.53
N PHE A 682 20.37 -22.06 -10.14
CA PHE A 682 20.04 -20.89 -10.96
C PHE A 682 20.57 -21.01 -12.40
N ARG A 683 21.83 -21.46 -12.59
CA ARG A 683 22.40 -21.71 -13.93
C ARG A 683 21.68 -22.80 -14.73
N ASN A 684 21.10 -23.79 -14.06
CA ASN A 684 20.24 -24.82 -14.67
C ASN A 684 18.74 -24.44 -14.63
N GLY A 685 18.43 -23.15 -14.60
CA GLY A 685 17.07 -22.60 -14.70
C GLY A 685 16.27 -22.55 -13.40
N GLY A 686 16.85 -22.92 -12.25
CA GLY A 686 16.24 -22.76 -10.93
C GLY A 686 14.95 -23.56 -10.67
N VAL A 687 14.60 -24.52 -11.53
CA VAL A 687 13.43 -25.40 -11.35
C VAL A 687 13.54 -26.15 -10.03
N GLY A 688 12.47 -26.17 -9.24
CA GLY A 688 12.47 -26.88 -7.95
C GLY A 688 12.63 -28.40 -8.09
N GLY A 689 12.73 -29.09 -6.96
CA GLY A 689 12.76 -30.55 -6.88
C GLY A 689 11.44 -31.19 -7.28
N ASN A 690 11.48 -32.42 -7.80
CA ASN A 690 10.29 -33.20 -8.17
C ASN A 690 9.97 -34.26 -7.12
N SER A 691 8.67 -34.46 -6.83
CA SER A 691 8.16 -35.52 -5.97
C SER A 691 6.91 -36.15 -6.60
N PRO A 692 6.81 -37.49 -6.72
CA PRO A 692 5.57 -38.16 -7.13
C PRO A 692 4.40 -37.97 -6.16
N SER A 693 4.67 -37.51 -4.93
CA SER A 693 3.66 -37.20 -3.91
C SER A 693 3.20 -35.73 -3.94
N GLU A 694 3.55 -34.97 -4.98
CA GLU A 694 3.30 -33.53 -5.16
C GLU A 694 4.01 -32.59 -4.15
N MET A 695 4.92 -33.13 -3.31
CA MET A 695 5.77 -32.39 -2.36
C MET A 695 6.93 -31.65 -3.07
N HIS A 696 6.67 -31.05 -4.23
CA HIS A 696 7.70 -30.39 -5.04
C HIS A 696 8.40 -29.26 -4.28
N GLY A 697 9.69 -29.08 -4.56
CA GLY A 697 10.40 -27.89 -4.13
C GLY A 697 9.97 -26.67 -4.93
N GLY A 698 10.06 -25.49 -4.34
CA GLY A 698 9.72 -24.22 -5.00
C GLY A 698 10.73 -23.82 -6.08
N PHE A 699 10.25 -23.11 -7.11
CA PHE A 699 11.09 -22.43 -8.08
C PHE A 699 12.09 -21.49 -7.38
N GLY A 700 13.32 -21.40 -7.88
CA GLY A 700 14.48 -20.90 -7.12
C GLY A 700 15.30 -22.01 -6.47
N GLY A 701 15.17 -23.26 -6.95
CA GLY A 701 16.00 -24.38 -6.53
C GLY A 701 15.64 -24.99 -5.16
N GLY A 702 14.41 -24.85 -4.65
CA GLY A 702 13.98 -25.64 -3.50
C GLY A 702 14.01 -27.14 -3.82
N GLY A 703 14.41 -27.98 -2.88
CA GLY A 703 14.40 -29.45 -3.00
C GLY A 703 13.02 -30.04 -2.68
N ALA A 704 12.76 -31.27 -3.17
CA ALA A 704 11.49 -31.94 -2.96
C ALA A 704 11.40 -32.68 -1.61
N GLY A 705 10.21 -32.75 -1.03
CA GLY A 705 9.88 -33.70 0.03
C GLY A 705 9.49 -35.07 -0.52
N MET A 706 9.66 -36.10 0.31
CA MET A 706 9.01 -37.41 0.20
C MET A 706 8.79 -37.90 1.65
N LYS A 707 9.44 -39.00 2.06
CA LYS A 707 9.46 -39.44 3.47
C LYS A 707 10.15 -38.42 4.39
N TYR A 708 11.07 -37.65 3.84
CA TYR A 708 11.78 -36.58 4.53
C TYR A 708 11.60 -35.23 3.81
N PRO A 709 11.64 -34.09 4.51
CA PRO A 709 11.38 -32.77 3.93
C PRO A 709 12.47 -32.32 2.96
N GLY A 710 12.07 -31.49 1.99
CA GLY A 710 12.99 -30.91 1.01
C GLY A 710 13.72 -29.67 1.52
N ALA A 711 15.00 -29.51 1.18
CA ALA A 711 15.81 -28.38 1.64
C ALA A 711 15.66 -27.11 0.78
N GLY A 712 15.97 -25.93 1.34
CA GLY A 712 15.81 -24.65 0.67
C GLY A 712 16.87 -24.35 -0.39
N GLY A 713 16.47 -23.71 -1.50
CA GLY A 713 17.41 -23.23 -2.54
C GLY A 713 18.03 -21.87 -2.18
N GLY A 714 19.16 -21.49 -2.80
CA GLY A 714 19.83 -20.22 -2.47
C GLY A 714 21.08 -19.93 -3.28
N TYR A 715 21.95 -19.05 -2.77
CA TYR A 715 23.30 -18.89 -3.33
C TYR A 715 24.03 -20.23 -3.26
N SER A 716 23.93 -20.92 -2.12
CA SER A 716 24.13 -22.36 -2.04
C SER A 716 22.88 -23.03 -1.48
N GLY A 717 22.68 -24.30 -1.82
CA GLY A 717 21.51 -25.05 -1.39
C GLY A 717 21.63 -25.56 0.06
N GLY A 718 20.51 -25.62 0.78
CA GLY A 718 20.42 -26.35 2.04
C GLY A 718 20.57 -27.86 1.81
N SER A 719 21.14 -28.57 2.79
CA SER A 719 21.23 -30.03 2.79
C SER A 719 20.05 -30.65 3.52
N VAL A 720 19.75 -31.93 3.28
CA VAL A 720 18.88 -32.72 4.16
C VAL A 720 19.75 -33.66 4.99
N PHE A 721 19.72 -33.49 6.32
CA PHE A 721 20.58 -34.22 7.26
C PHE A 721 19.74 -35.07 8.21
N LYS A 722 20.04 -36.38 8.31
CA LYS A 722 19.50 -37.29 9.32
C LYS A 722 20.59 -37.78 10.27
N LYS A 723 20.32 -37.59 11.57
CA LYS A 723 21.04 -38.21 12.70
C LYS A 723 20.01 -38.94 13.57
N SER A 724 19.74 -38.48 14.79
CA SER A 724 18.58 -38.92 15.59
C SER A 724 17.24 -38.39 15.07
N LYS A 725 17.27 -37.29 14.31
CA LYS A 725 16.15 -36.69 13.59
C LYS A 725 16.60 -36.21 12.22
N THR A 726 15.65 -36.02 11.32
CA THR A 726 15.85 -35.40 10.02
C THR A 726 15.48 -33.91 10.04
N ILE A 727 16.34 -33.06 9.49
CA ILE A 727 16.12 -31.62 9.34
C ILE A 727 16.47 -31.21 7.90
N ALA A 728 15.55 -30.49 7.26
CA ALA A 728 15.81 -29.81 5.99
C ALA A 728 16.48 -28.45 6.24
N GLY A 729 17.69 -28.28 5.72
CA GLY A 729 18.44 -27.04 5.77
C GLY A 729 17.83 -25.93 4.91
N GLY A 730 18.08 -24.68 5.28
CA GLY A 730 17.80 -23.52 4.45
C GLY A 730 18.96 -23.19 3.53
N GLY A 731 18.66 -22.55 2.39
CA GLY A 731 19.67 -22.10 1.44
C GLY A 731 20.48 -20.91 1.96
N GLY A 732 21.73 -20.81 1.50
CA GLY A 732 22.62 -19.67 1.74
C GLY A 732 22.20 -18.42 0.96
N SER A 733 22.68 -17.26 1.41
CA SER A 733 22.46 -15.95 0.79
C SER A 733 23.78 -15.26 0.45
N LEU A 734 23.75 -14.40 -0.56
CA LEU A 734 24.89 -13.56 -0.96
C LEU A 734 24.45 -12.10 -1.11
N ASN A 735 25.35 -11.17 -0.81
CA ASN A 735 25.16 -9.76 -1.09
C ASN A 735 26.53 -9.12 -1.37
N ALA A 736 26.70 -8.58 -2.58
CA ALA A 736 27.93 -7.91 -3.03
C ALA A 736 27.84 -6.38 -3.01
N GLY A 737 26.74 -5.81 -2.50
CA GLY A 737 26.51 -4.36 -2.44
C GLY A 737 27.06 -3.70 -1.17
N ALA A 738 27.02 -2.38 -1.13
CA ALA A 738 27.25 -1.61 0.11
C ALA A 738 26.00 -1.64 1.03
N ASP A 739 26.09 -1.00 2.20
CA ASP A 739 24.96 -0.75 3.12
C ASP A 739 24.15 -2.00 3.49
N GLN A 740 24.84 -3.12 3.71
CA GLN A 740 24.20 -4.44 3.77
C GLN A 740 23.30 -4.60 5.01
N VAL A 741 22.03 -4.92 4.77
CA VAL A 741 21.12 -5.46 5.81
C VAL A 741 20.80 -6.92 5.47
N LYS A 742 20.79 -7.79 6.47
CA LYS A 742 20.59 -9.24 6.34
C LYS A 742 19.76 -9.75 7.51
N GLU A 743 18.77 -10.60 7.25
CA GLU A 743 17.94 -11.22 8.28
C GLU A 743 17.56 -12.65 7.86
N ALA A 744 17.79 -13.63 8.75
CA ALA A 744 17.43 -15.02 8.51
C ALA A 744 15.95 -15.23 8.86
N GLY A 745 15.20 -15.94 8.01
CA GLY A 745 13.79 -16.28 8.30
C GLY A 745 12.79 -15.12 8.24
N ALA A 746 13.13 -14.02 7.57
CA ALA A 746 12.33 -12.81 7.47
C ALA A 746 11.06 -12.92 6.59
N ASN A 747 10.92 -13.95 5.75
CA ASN A 747 9.84 -14.03 4.75
C ASN A 747 9.04 -15.35 4.77
N GLU A 748 7.72 -15.24 4.74
CA GLU A 748 6.79 -16.37 4.64
C GLU A 748 5.96 -16.26 3.36
N GLY A 749 5.76 -17.38 2.66
CA GLY A 749 5.16 -17.36 1.32
C GLY A 749 6.22 -17.29 0.23
N ASN A 750 5.85 -16.69 -0.90
CA ASN A 750 6.74 -16.49 -2.03
C ASN A 750 7.75 -15.37 -1.75
N GLY A 751 8.87 -15.41 -2.46
CA GLY A 751 9.87 -14.35 -2.49
C GLY A 751 9.38 -13.11 -3.24
N ARG A 752 10.21 -12.07 -3.22
CA ARG A 752 10.03 -10.84 -4.02
C ARG A 752 11.36 -10.10 -4.16
N VAL A 753 11.42 -9.18 -5.12
CA VAL A 753 12.54 -8.24 -5.27
C VAL A 753 12.00 -6.80 -5.34
N MET A 754 12.71 -5.87 -4.69
CA MET A 754 12.53 -4.43 -4.90
C MET A 754 13.84 -3.82 -5.39
N ILE A 755 13.74 -2.87 -6.33
CA ILE A 755 14.89 -2.11 -6.86
C ILE A 755 14.51 -0.64 -6.83
N SER A 756 15.21 0.19 -6.06
CA SER A 756 14.96 1.64 -5.98
C SER A 756 16.20 2.44 -6.33
N LEU A 757 16.07 3.35 -7.30
CA LEU A 757 17.11 4.34 -7.62
C LEU A 757 17.22 5.36 -6.49
N VAL A 758 18.39 5.44 -5.86
CA VAL A 758 18.73 6.45 -4.84
C VAL A 758 19.35 7.66 -5.54
N ARG A 759 18.96 8.86 -5.10
CA ARG A 759 19.56 10.11 -5.57
C ARG A 759 20.98 10.24 -5.00
N GLN A 760 21.95 10.56 -5.86
CA GLN A 760 23.18 11.19 -5.37
C GLN A 760 22.87 12.59 -4.83
N ALA A 761 23.70 13.06 -3.90
CA ALA A 761 23.52 14.32 -3.16
C ALA A 761 23.81 15.55 -4.02
#